data_AF-A0A0J9Y3E6-F1
#
_entry.id   AF-A0A0J9Y3E6-F1
#
_cell.length_a   1.000
_cell.length_b   1.000
_cell.length_c   1.000
_cell.angle_alpha   90.00
_cell.angle_beta   90.00
_cell.angle_gamma   90.00
#
_symmetry.space_group_name_H-M   'P 1'
#
loop_
_entity.id
_entity.type
_entity.pdbx_description
1 polymer ?
#
loop_
_entity_poly.entity_id
_entity_poly.type
_entity_poly.pdbx_seq_one_letter_code
_entity_poly.pdbx_strand_id
1 'polypeptide(L)'
;CLPNSLFNVEQFRQHKSLDGMQLNECGTNEIRPLLHLDISTADADMMSSQYSRPSLSNPTTTNAYFWKQSAKYVLLLSDISFFSTCSYNTYKLLKQDYEMAIQKLNSTMSSIKTFWSPELKRERQLRKEETAKLVAGPQNGSGFRVAELETELENCRCELAEKDETIRRLMECTAAVTYHDGGSRMADLETRCNQLESLLEIREEQIRSMDRHFSQLPVADQQIADLEDEIAMLRSERAELPRDFTDKTITPHEINTLRMKMERSELELAQKLVSFMQTRLQAATEAVEDLRKRVEVFRESSAAKEKHATLLQSDIEALRAKLETKNIQIEQKEKTSERLEADLTVEKNRVSDLRDSNRNYEQKISQLLARIDAMEGLLHEKENELEKIKQKLLTNPDVQKEEELQICFREKMRMQSLINELRHNAEKEKMQQLETFQAENRQLIATIESLQKELLAEARKEIESLLRIVQRLEKEKTSIISHCKQLQRYVVCFSVSALFYFLLLIAWKENHFCMEELEEALRESVSITAERELHVAQQKQLSQQLAAQLTECRRELNELRRHVKKLTSNEREEMLRSLELEKRRHIEQLLQLKHEALVAAIAEKDAHIALLEQSRERPREEIETLRHHKEKLMEKLKEENERRAQLLSSANLSVGERSTLQNYDAEGIWA
;
A
#
# COMPACT_ATOMS: atom_id res chain seq x y z
N CYS A 1 53.28 -43.90 22.66
CA CYS A 1 54.45 -43.34 23.35
C CYS A 1 54.12 -41.96 23.88
N LEU A 2 54.03 -41.82 25.22
CA LEU A 2 54.13 -40.59 26.03
C LEU A 2 53.08 -39.44 25.80
N PRO A 3 52.89 -38.56 26.81
CA PRO A 3 51.56 -38.24 27.38
C PRO A 3 51.38 -36.72 27.69
N ASN A 4 50.48 -36.43 28.65
CA ASN A 4 50.42 -35.30 29.59
C ASN A 4 49.36 -34.21 29.39
N SER A 5 48.40 -34.28 30.32
CA SER A 5 47.68 -33.23 31.03
C SER A 5 48.42 -31.90 31.24
N LEU A 6 47.66 -30.80 31.24
CA LEU A 6 47.67 -29.80 32.32
C LEU A 6 46.43 -28.89 32.28
N PHE A 7 46.16 -28.32 33.46
CA PHE A 7 44.94 -27.71 34.01
C PHE A 7 44.92 -26.16 33.89
N ASN A 8 43.77 -25.58 34.26
CA ASN A 8 43.40 -24.16 34.55
C ASN A 8 42.97 -23.29 33.36
N VAL A 9 41.72 -22.79 33.25
CA VAL A 9 40.83 -21.97 34.13
C VAL A 9 41.28 -20.50 34.21
N GLU A 10 40.56 -19.58 33.55
CA GLU A 10 39.75 -18.51 34.17
C GLU A 10 39.11 -17.49 33.17
N GLN A 11 37.82 -17.19 33.43
CA GLN A 11 37.07 -15.90 33.42
C GLN A 11 37.10 -14.99 32.16
N PHE A 12 36.05 -14.27 31.72
CA PHE A 12 34.98 -13.53 32.42
C PHE A 12 33.75 -13.37 31.49
N ARG A 13 32.53 -13.60 31.99
CA ARG A 13 31.30 -12.98 31.47
C ARG A 13 30.65 -12.24 32.63
N GLN A 14 30.61 -10.90 32.55
CA GLN A 14 29.95 -10.06 33.54
C GLN A 14 28.46 -9.95 33.24
N HIS A 15 27.63 -10.35 34.22
CA HIS A 15 26.30 -9.80 34.44
C HIS A 15 26.43 -8.55 35.32
N LYS A 16 25.62 -7.52 35.06
CA LYS A 16 25.23 -6.55 36.09
C LYS A 16 23.78 -6.81 36.47
N SER A 17 23.61 -7.25 37.71
CA SER A 17 22.37 -7.23 38.50
C SER A 17 22.15 -5.82 39.05
N LEU A 18 20.89 -5.48 39.35
CA LEU A 18 20.58 -4.63 40.50
C LEU A 18 19.38 -5.25 41.24
N ASP A 19 19.69 -5.68 42.46
CA ASP A 19 18.88 -6.37 43.44
C ASP A 19 17.88 -5.46 44.19
N GLY A 20 16.91 -6.11 44.84
CA GLY A 20 16.25 -5.68 46.08
C GLY A 20 14.72 -5.83 45.99
N MET A 21 14.02 -6.61 46.83
CA MET A 21 14.36 -7.19 48.12
C MET A 21 13.31 -8.27 48.49
N GLN A 22 13.78 -9.30 49.18
CA GLN A 22 13.14 -10.37 49.97
C GLN A 22 12.07 -9.85 50.97
N LEU A 23 11.19 -10.60 51.65
CA LEU A 23 10.79 -12.01 51.83
C LEU A 23 9.51 -11.93 52.73
N ASN A 24 8.58 -12.88 52.63
CA ASN A 24 8.16 -13.70 53.78
C ASN A 24 7.02 -14.67 53.41
N GLU A 25 7.34 -15.95 53.59
CA GLU A 25 6.47 -17.11 53.59
C GLU A 25 5.73 -17.23 54.93
N CYS A 26 4.54 -17.84 54.91
CA CYS A 26 4.18 -18.82 55.93
C CYS A 26 3.12 -19.77 55.35
N GLY A 27 3.49 -21.03 55.17
CA GLY A 27 2.59 -22.09 54.70
C GLY A 27 1.92 -22.84 55.85
N THR A 28 0.94 -23.66 55.50
CA THR A 28 0.58 -24.90 56.21
C THR A 28 -0.07 -25.86 55.20
N ASN A 29 0.58 -27.00 54.98
CA ASN A 29 0.01 -28.20 54.37
C ASN A 29 -0.66 -29.03 55.48
N GLU A 30 -1.86 -29.56 55.25
CA GLU A 30 -2.35 -30.77 55.92
C GLU A 30 -3.00 -31.73 54.91
N ILE A 31 -2.89 -33.01 55.22
CA ILE A 31 -2.88 -34.18 54.35
C ILE A 31 -4.03 -35.15 54.75
N ARG A 32 -4.74 -35.68 53.74
CA ARG A 32 -5.50 -36.99 53.66
C ARG A 32 -6.80 -37.19 54.47
N PRO A 33 -7.59 -38.29 54.23
CA PRO A 33 -7.78 -39.13 53.02
C PRO A 33 -9.26 -39.56 52.71
N LEU A 34 -9.45 -40.04 51.47
CA LEU A 34 -10.32 -41.13 50.92
C LEU A 34 -11.43 -41.78 51.80
N LEU A 35 -12.61 -42.04 51.20
CA LEU A 35 -13.08 -43.40 50.81
C LEU A 35 -14.44 -43.39 50.05
N HIS A 36 -14.86 -44.59 49.63
CA HIS A 36 -15.53 -45.02 48.38
C HIS A 36 -16.93 -45.66 48.64
N LEU A 37 -17.64 -46.02 47.55
CA LEU A 37 -18.73 -47.03 47.41
C LEU A 37 -20.17 -46.56 47.75
N ASP A 38 -21.28 -46.95 47.11
CA ASP A 38 -21.62 -47.71 45.87
C ASP A 38 -23.17 -47.72 45.75
N ILE A 39 -23.69 -48.38 44.68
CA ILE A 39 -25.04 -48.97 44.46
C ILE A 39 -26.18 -47.96 44.13
N SER A 40 -27.15 -48.15 43.21
CA SER A 40 -27.67 -49.26 42.39
C SER A 40 -28.58 -48.69 41.29
N THR A 41 -28.66 -49.31 40.10
CA THR A 41 -29.95 -49.42 39.37
C THR A 41 -29.87 -50.55 38.35
N ALA A 42 -30.58 -51.64 38.65
CA ALA A 42 -30.96 -52.68 37.70
C ALA A 42 -32.36 -53.19 38.06
N ASP A 43 -33.03 -53.71 37.03
CA ASP A 43 -34.38 -54.31 36.93
C ASP A 43 -35.54 -53.31 36.71
N ALA A 44 -36.51 -53.52 35.83
CA ALA A 44 -36.74 -54.43 34.70
C ALA A 44 -38.07 -54.00 34.02
N ASP A 45 -38.19 -54.35 32.73
CA ASP A 45 -39.39 -54.70 31.97
C ASP A 45 -40.30 -53.68 31.23
N MET A 46 -40.20 -53.80 29.90
CA MET A 46 -41.22 -53.96 28.86
C MET A 46 -42.62 -53.33 29.06
N MET A 47 -42.98 -52.43 28.13
CA MET A 47 -44.10 -52.65 27.20
C MET A 47 -43.93 -51.80 25.92
N SER A 48 -44.22 -52.44 24.80
CA SER A 48 -44.17 -51.95 23.42
C SER A 48 -45.12 -50.78 23.16
N SER A 49 -44.67 -49.77 22.39
CA SER A 49 -45.50 -49.23 21.31
C SER A 49 -44.65 -48.53 20.25
N GLN A 50 -44.72 -49.09 19.05
CA GLN A 50 -44.19 -48.54 17.82
C GLN A 50 -44.91 -47.24 17.46
N TYR A 51 -44.23 -46.10 17.52
CA TYR A 51 -44.48 -45.00 16.59
C TYR A 51 -43.16 -44.32 16.24
N SER A 52 -42.73 -44.53 15.00
CA SER A 52 -41.60 -43.83 14.39
C SER A 52 -41.79 -42.32 14.47
N ARG A 53 -40.89 -41.65 15.18
CA ARG A 53 -40.77 -40.18 15.18
C ARG A 53 -40.04 -39.75 13.90
N PRO A 54 -40.59 -38.87 13.05
CA PRO A 54 -39.79 -38.25 11.99
C PRO A 54 -38.80 -37.25 12.59
N SER A 55 -37.61 -37.18 11.99
CA SER A 55 -36.56 -36.22 12.30
C SER A 55 -37.03 -34.77 12.14
N LEU A 56 -36.78 -33.94 13.14
CA LEU A 56 -37.02 -32.49 13.10
C LEU A 56 -35.94 -31.80 12.25
N SER A 57 -36.23 -31.62 10.96
CA SER A 57 -35.45 -30.71 10.11
C SER A 57 -36.33 -30.07 9.02
N ASN A 58 -37.15 -29.09 9.40
CA ASN A 58 -37.54 -27.86 8.67
C ASN A 58 -38.90 -27.30 9.15
N PRO A 59 -39.09 -25.97 9.19
CA PRO A 59 -40.23 -25.34 9.86
C PRO A 59 -41.52 -25.20 9.02
N THR A 60 -41.63 -25.77 7.82
CA THR A 60 -42.75 -25.48 6.91
C THR A 60 -43.84 -26.56 6.77
N THR A 61 -43.77 -27.69 7.48
CA THR A 61 -44.71 -28.81 7.24
C THR A 61 -45.73 -29.07 8.36
N THR A 62 -45.66 -28.38 9.49
CA THR A 62 -46.53 -28.65 10.66
C THR A 62 -47.89 -27.92 10.60
N ASN A 63 -48.05 -26.93 9.71
CA ASN A 63 -49.25 -26.06 9.72
C ASN A 63 -50.44 -26.60 8.91
N ALA A 64 -50.28 -27.72 8.19
CA ALA A 64 -51.33 -28.26 7.30
C ALA A 64 -52.41 -29.08 8.01
N TYR A 65 -52.14 -29.59 9.21
CA TYR A 65 -53.07 -30.48 9.94
C TYR A 65 -54.02 -29.76 10.89
N PHE A 66 -53.71 -28.52 11.29
CA PHE A 66 -54.51 -27.79 12.27
C PHE A 66 -55.85 -27.27 11.68
N TRP A 67 -55.93 -27.02 10.37
CA TRP A 67 -57.10 -26.38 9.74
C TRP A 67 -58.01 -27.32 8.94
N LYS A 68 -57.79 -28.64 8.97
CA LYS A 68 -58.59 -29.62 8.20
C LYS A 68 -59.66 -30.36 9.00
N GLN A 69 -59.99 -29.93 10.22
CA GLN A 69 -61.16 -30.44 10.94
C GLN A 69 -62.42 -29.61 10.63
N SER A 70 -63.24 -30.14 9.74
CA SER A 70 -64.60 -29.67 9.48
C SER A 70 -65.51 -29.97 10.67
N ALA A 71 -65.90 -28.94 11.43
CA ALA A 71 -66.97 -29.05 12.41
C ALA A 71 -68.33 -28.96 11.71
N LYS A 72 -69.01 -30.11 11.57
CA LYS A 72 -70.47 -30.18 11.46
C LYS A 72 -71.02 -29.65 12.78
N TYR A 73 -71.82 -28.59 12.79
CA TYR A 73 -73.03 -28.42 13.62
C TYR A 73 -73.75 -27.16 13.17
N VAL A 74 -74.94 -27.33 12.60
CA VAL A 74 -75.94 -26.27 12.42
C VAL A 74 -77.14 -26.68 13.25
N LEU A 75 -77.60 -25.79 14.14
CA LEU A 75 -78.99 -25.34 14.33
C LEU A 75 -79.22 -24.83 15.77
N LEU A 76 -79.49 -23.53 15.95
CA LEU A 76 -80.74 -23.02 16.54
C LEU A 76 -80.86 -21.49 16.42
N LEU A 77 -81.73 -21.10 15.49
CA LEU A 77 -82.76 -20.04 15.49
C LEU A 77 -82.55 -18.66 16.20
N SER A 78 -82.50 -17.65 15.33
CA SER A 78 -83.51 -16.57 15.14
C SER A 78 -83.39 -15.19 15.79
N ASP A 79 -82.41 -14.87 16.63
CA ASP A 79 -82.24 -13.47 17.13
C ASP A 79 -80.92 -12.78 16.76
N ILE A 80 -80.12 -13.41 15.91
CA ILE A 80 -78.81 -12.89 15.46
C ILE A 80 -78.90 -12.47 13.98
N SER A 81 -79.80 -11.56 13.63
CA SER A 81 -79.83 -10.97 12.28
C SER A 81 -79.08 -9.63 12.20
N PHE A 82 -78.90 -8.94 13.33
CA PHE A 82 -78.19 -7.65 13.38
C PHE A 82 -76.72 -7.78 13.83
N PHE A 83 -76.41 -8.65 14.79
CA PHE A 83 -75.05 -8.92 15.25
C PHE A 83 -74.26 -9.89 14.34
N SER A 84 -74.93 -10.80 13.63
CA SER A 84 -74.28 -11.70 12.66
C SER A 84 -73.67 -10.90 11.53
N THR A 85 -74.34 -9.86 11.04
CA THR A 85 -73.85 -9.04 9.92
C THR A 85 -72.62 -8.24 10.34
N CYS A 86 -72.59 -7.72 11.58
CA CYS A 86 -71.42 -7.02 12.12
C CYS A 86 -70.24 -7.97 12.38
N SER A 87 -70.47 -9.11 13.05
CA SER A 87 -69.44 -10.12 13.32
C SER A 87 -68.93 -10.81 12.05
N TYR A 88 -69.81 -11.02 11.07
CA TYR A 88 -69.46 -11.56 9.76
C TYR A 88 -68.65 -10.54 8.95
N ASN A 89 -69.01 -9.25 8.99
CA ASN A 89 -68.24 -8.21 8.32
C ASN A 89 -66.86 -8.02 8.97
N THR A 90 -66.76 -8.05 10.31
CA THR A 90 -65.45 -8.00 10.99
C THR A 90 -64.63 -9.26 10.74
N TYR A 91 -65.25 -10.43 10.68
CA TYR A 91 -64.57 -11.67 10.29
C TYR A 91 -64.13 -11.62 8.82
N LYS A 92 -64.93 -11.04 7.92
CA LYS A 92 -64.60 -10.87 6.51
C LYS A 92 -63.44 -9.89 6.33
N LEU A 93 -63.44 -8.79 7.10
CA LEU A 93 -62.36 -7.80 7.12
C LEU A 93 -61.07 -8.40 7.69
N LEU A 94 -61.15 -9.13 8.80
CA LEU A 94 -60.01 -9.80 9.41
C LEU A 94 -59.46 -10.92 8.51
N LYS A 95 -60.34 -11.64 7.82
CA LYS A 95 -59.97 -12.65 6.82
C LYS A 95 -59.28 -11.98 5.62
N GLN A 96 -59.79 -10.83 5.17
CA GLN A 96 -59.17 -10.06 4.09
C GLN A 96 -57.81 -9.47 4.50
N ASP A 97 -57.67 -9.00 5.74
CA ASP A 97 -56.41 -8.52 6.32
C ASP A 97 -55.41 -9.67 6.48
N TYR A 98 -55.86 -10.85 6.88
CA TYR A 98 -55.05 -12.07 6.95
C TYR A 98 -54.61 -12.53 5.56
N GLU A 99 -55.51 -12.55 4.58
CA GLU A 99 -55.20 -12.88 3.18
C GLU A 99 -54.22 -11.86 2.58
N MET A 100 -54.38 -10.57 2.87
CA MET A 100 -53.42 -9.52 2.47
C MET A 100 -52.08 -9.66 3.20
N ALA A 101 -52.07 -10.02 4.48
CA ALA A 101 -50.84 -10.27 5.23
C ALA A 101 -50.10 -11.49 4.69
N ILE A 102 -50.82 -12.56 4.32
CA ILE A 102 -50.26 -13.73 3.64
C ILE A 102 -49.75 -13.37 2.25
N GLN A 103 -50.47 -12.58 1.47
CA GLN A 103 -50.02 -12.15 0.16
C GLN A 103 -48.77 -11.27 0.26
N LYS A 104 -48.70 -10.36 1.25
CA LYS A 104 -47.50 -9.57 1.55
C LYS A 104 -46.35 -10.43 2.06
N LEU A 105 -46.62 -11.42 2.90
CA LEU A 105 -45.61 -12.37 3.37
C LEU A 105 -45.10 -13.23 2.22
N ASN A 106 -45.98 -13.74 1.36
CA ASN A 106 -45.61 -14.51 0.19
C ASN A 106 -44.90 -13.65 -0.85
N SER A 107 -45.27 -12.38 -1.01
CA SER A 107 -44.60 -11.43 -1.89
C SER A 107 -43.21 -11.04 -1.37
N THR A 108 -43.07 -10.78 -0.06
CA THR A 108 -41.77 -10.52 0.57
C THR A 108 -40.90 -11.78 0.61
N MET A 109 -41.48 -12.96 0.86
CA MET A 109 -40.79 -14.24 0.75
C MET A 109 -40.39 -14.54 -0.70
N SER A 110 -41.23 -14.21 -1.69
CA SER A 110 -40.89 -14.30 -3.12
C SER A 110 -39.84 -13.28 -3.51
N SER A 111 -39.87 -12.05 -2.98
CA SER A 111 -38.90 -10.99 -3.24
C SER A 111 -37.55 -11.31 -2.60
N ILE A 112 -37.54 -11.86 -1.39
CA ILE A 112 -36.35 -12.40 -0.75
C ILE A 112 -35.87 -13.62 -1.52
N LYS A 113 -36.76 -14.51 -1.96
CA LYS A 113 -36.40 -15.62 -2.84
C LYS A 113 -35.91 -15.15 -4.20
N THR A 114 -36.37 -14.06 -4.81
CA THR A 114 -35.90 -13.62 -6.13
C THR A 114 -34.72 -12.66 -6.07
N PHE A 115 -34.51 -11.97 -4.94
CA PHE A 115 -33.33 -11.16 -4.68
C PHE A 115 -32.17 -12.03 -4.22
N TRP A 116 -32.44 -12.99 -3.33
CA TRP A 116 -31.41 -13.89 -2.81
C TRP A 116 -31.34 -15.22 -3.56
N SER A 117 -32.33 -15.71 -4.33
CA SER A 117 -32.10 -16.96 -5.10
C SER A 117 -31.06 -16.79 -6.19
N PRO A 118 -31.00 -15.74 -7.01
CA PRO A 118 -29.95 -15.61 -8.01
C PRO A 118 -28.57 -15.50 -7.35
N GLU A 119 -28.45 -14.68 -6.32
CA GLU A 119 -27.24 -14.48 -5.52
C GLU A 119 -26.83 -15.74 -4.73
N LEU A 120 -27.72 -16.35 -3.94
CA LEU A 120 -27.45 -17.60 -3.18
C LEU A 120 -27.30 -18.80 -4.09
N LYS A 121 -27.98 -18.85 -5.24
CA LYS A 121 -27.79 -19.91 -6.22
C LYS A 121 -26.47 -19.70 -6.92
N ARG A 122 -26.04 -18.48 -7.26
CA ARG A 122 -24.67 -18.19 -7.72
C ARG A 122 -23.62 -18.48 -6.65
N GLU A 123 -23.87 -18.16 -5.39
CA GLU A 123 -22.94 -18.42 -4.28
C GLU A 123 -22.84 -19.92 -3.97
N ARG A 124 -23.96 -20.66 -4.00
CA ARG A 124 -23.96 -22.12 -3.89
C ARG A 124 -23.39 -22.80 -5.13
N GLN A 125 -23.59 -22.22 -6.32
CA GLN A 125 -22.98 -22.70 -7.56
C GLN A 125 -21.48 -22.42 -7.55
N LEU A 126 -21.04 -21.26 -7.09
CA LEU A 126 -19.63 -20.90 -6.87
C LEU A 126 -19.01 -21.82 -5.83
N ARG A 127 -19.64 -22.04 -4.67
CA ARG A 127 -19.12 -23.01 -3.69
C ARG A 127 -19.16 -24.44 -4.23
N LYS A 128 -20.17 -24.84 -5.00
CA LYS A 128 -20.18 -26.15 -5.68
C LYS A 128 -19.10 -26.25 -6.74
N GLU A 129 -18.86 -25.22 -7.53
CA GLU A 129 -17.82 -25.13 -8.55
C GLU A 129 -16.43 -24.99 -7.92
N GLU A 130 -16.29 -24.40 -6.74
CA GLU A 130 -15.05 -24.26 -5.98
C GLU A 130 -14.72 -25.57 -5.27
N THR A 131 -15.72 -26.23 -4.66
CA THR A 131 -15.58 -27.61 -4.16
C THR A 131 -15.40 -28.61 -5.31
N ALA A 132 -16.00 -28.40 -6.47
CA ALA A 132 -15.78 -29.21 -7.66
C ALA A 132 -14.46 -28.86 -8.36
N LYS A 133 -13.89 -27.66 -8.21
CA LYS A 133 -12.53 -27.36 -8.66
C LYS A 133 -11.48 -27.95 -7.72
N LEU A 134 -11.80 -28.07 -6.43
CA LEU A 134 -10.98 -28.76 -5.44
C LEU A 134 -11.05 -30.30 -5.56
N VAL A 135 -12.23 -30.85 -5.92
CA VAL A 135 -12.46 -32.30 -6.05
C VAL A 135 -12.30 -32.82 -7.49
N ALA A 136 -12.55 -31.97 -8.49
CA ALA A 136 -12.36 -32.24 -9.93
C ALA A 136 -11.22 -31.38 -10.52
N GLY A 137 -10.15 -31.19 -9.75
CA GLY A 137 -8.83 -31.15 -10.37
C GLY A 137 -8.68 -32.43 -11.22
N PRO A 138 -8.17 -32.35 -12.46
CA PRO A 138 -8.18 -33.47 -13.37
C PRO A 138 -7.49 -34.67 -12.72
N GLN A 139 -8.24 -35.76 -12.64
CA GLN A 139 -7.82 -37.08 -12.15
C GLN A 139 -6.69 -37.72 -12.99
N ASN A 140 -5.96 -36.96 -13.80
CA ASN A 140 -4.77 -37.39 -14.51
C ASN A 140 -3.71 -36.28 -14.37
N GLY A 141 -2.83 -36.38 -13.37
CA GLY A 141 -1.60 -35.56 -13.31
C GLY A 141 -1.38 -34.68 -12.07
N SER A 142 -2.24 -34.71 -11.04
CA SER A 142 -2.06 -33.86 -9.83
C SER A 142 -0.94 -34.32 -8.90
N GLY A 143 -0.51 -35.59 -8.96
CA GLY A 143 0.71 -36.04 -8.27
C GLY A 143 1.98 -35.45 -8.89
N PHE A 144 1.96 -35.19 -10.21
CA PHE A 144 3.14 -34.71 -10.93
C PHE A 144 3.36 -33.20 -10.73
N ARG A 145 2.30 -32.37 -10.69
CA ARG A 145 2.46 -30.92 -10.46
C ARG A 145 2.81 -30.55 -9.01
N VAL A 146 2.34 -31.33 -8.03
CA VAL A 146 2.76 -31.11 -6.63
C VAL A 146 4.18 -31.61 -6.44
N ALA A 147 4.54 -32.77 -7.01
CA ALA A 147 5.92 -33.23 -7.04
C ALA A 147 6.84 -32.29 -7.83
N GLU A 148 6.39 -31.70 -8.94
CA GLU A 148 7.15 -30.71 -9.72
C GLU A 148 7.37 -29.45 -8.89
N LEU A 149 6.35 -28.92 -8.23
CA LEU A 149 6.49 -27.75 -7.36
C LEU A 149 7.36 -28.05 -6.13
N GLU A 150 7.28 -29.26 -5.57
CA GLU A 150 8.18 -29.71 -4.50
C GLU A 150 9.62 -29.87 -4.99
N THR A 151 9.83 -30.40 -6.21
CA THR A 151 11.16 -30.48 -6.84
C THR A 151 11.69 -29.12 -7.25
N GLU A 152 10.84 -28.18 -7.67
CA GLU A 152 11.22 -26.79 -7.97
C GLU A 152 11.60 -26.06 -6.68
N LEU A 153 10.87 -26.28 -5.58
CA LEU A 153 11.24 -25.75 -4.26
C LEU A 153 12.57 -26.33 -3.76
N GLU A 154 12.79 -27.63 -3.96
CA GLU A 154 14.05 -28.28 -3.59
C GLU A 154 15.21 -27.83 -4.50
N ASN A 155 14.96 -27.62 -5.79
CA ASN A 155 15.93 -27.04 -6.72
C ASN A 155 16.27 -25.60 -6.34
N CYS A 156 15.29 -24.76 -6.00
CA CYS A 156 15.54 -23.41 -5.50
C CYS A 156 16.33 -23.41 -4.18
N ARG A 157 16.11 -24.39 -3.30
CA ARG A 157 16.91 -24.56 -2.07
C ARG A 157 18.35 -24.98 -2.37
N CYS A 158 18.55 -25.92 -3.28
CA CYS A 158 19.88 -26.32 -3.74
C CYS A 158 20.63 -25.16 -4.41
N GLU A 159 19.97 -24.40 -5.29
CA GLU A 159 20.56 -23.20 -5.91
C GLU A 159 20.92 -22.12 -4.88
N LEU A 160 20.09 -21.94 -3.86
CA LEU A 160 20.39 -21.01 -2.77
C LEU A 160 21.62 -21.47 -1.98
N ALA A 161 21.70 -22.76 -1.65
CA ALA A 161 22.84 -23.35 -0.96
C ALA A 161 24.14 -23.25 -1.80
N GLU A 162 24.06 -23.46 -3.11
CA GLU A 162 25.19 -23.27 -4.02
C GLU A 162 25.61 -21.80 -4.12
N LYS A 163 24.65 -20.86 -4.11
CA LYS A 163 24.92 -19.42 -4.06
C LYS A 163 25.56 -19.00 -2.74
N ASP A 164 25.09 -19.53 -1.62
CA ASP A 164 25.71 -19.29 -0.31
C ASP A 164 27.11 -19.90 -0.23
N GLU A 165 27.34 -21.04 -0.88
CA GLU A 165 28.66 -21.66 -1.01
C GLU A 165 29.60 -20.85 -1.91
N THR A 166 29.10 -20.30 -3.03
CA THR A 166 29.90 -19.42 -3.89
C THR A 166 30.20 -18.10 -3.20
N ILE A 167 29.26 -17.53 -2.45
CA ILE A 167 29.52 -16.36 -1.61
C ILE A 167 30.60 -16.70 -0.58
N ARG A 168 30.53 -17.86 0.08
CA ARG A 168 31.55 -18.27 1.05
C ARG A 168 32.92 -18.46 0.41
N ARG A 169 33.01 -19.12 -0.76
CA ARG A 169 34.27 -19.25 -1.51
C ARG A 169 34.79 -17.90 -2.00
N LEU A 170 33.92 -16.99 -2.42
CA LEU A 170 34.32 -15.62 -2.80
C LEU A 170 34.82 -14.84 -1.59
N MET A 171 34.20 -15.00 -0.42
CA MET A 171 34.65 -14.41 0.83
C MET A 171 36.00 -15.00 1.28
N GLU A 172 36.20 -16.33 1.15
CA GLU A 172 37.47 -17.00 1.44
C GLU A 172 38.57 -16.62 0.43
N CYS A 173 38.26 -16.50 -0.86
CA CYS A 173 39.19 -15.99 -1.87
C CYS A 173 39.54 -14.51 -1.63
N THR A 174 38.58 -13.69 -1.23
CA THR A 174 38.83 -12.28 -0.91
C THR A 174 39.65 -12.15 0.39
N ALA A 175 39.39 -13.01 1.38
CA ALA A 175 40.20 -13.12 2.59
C ALA A 175 41.63 -13.61 2.26
N ALA A 176 41.79 -14.63 1.41
CA ALA A 176 43.11 -15.13 1.00
C ALA A 176 43.92 -14.11 0.19
N VAL A 177 43.26 -13.32 -0.68
CA VAL A 177 43.88 -12.24 -1.46
C VAL A 177 44.31 -11.07 -0.56
N THR A 178 43.52 -10.75 0.47
CA THR A 178 43.85 -9.65 1.40
C THR A 178 45.01 -9.98 2.35
N TYR A 179 45.22 -11.24 2.73
CA TYR A 179 46.34 -11.62 3.61
C TYR A 179 47.65 -11.96 2.87
N HIS A 180 47.64 -12.32 1.58
CA HIS A 180 48.86 -12.72 0.86
C HIS A 180 49.37 -11.72 -0.19
N ASP A 181 48.50 -11.01 -0.93
CA ASP A 181 48.92 -10.09 -2.00
C ASP A 181 49.07 -8.63 -1.52
N GLY A 182 48.20 -8.19 -0.61
CA GLY A 182 48.27 -6.85 -0.02
C GLY A 182 49.52 -6.64 0.85
N GLY A 183 49.87 -7.63 1.68
CA GLY A 183 51.05 -7.58 2.55
C GLY A 183 52.37 -7.66 1.77
N SER A 184 52.46 -8.55 0.77
CA SER A 184 53.68 -8.72 -0.04
C SER A 184 53.95 -7.49 -0.91
N ARG A 185 52.92 -6.92 -1.55
CA ARG A 185 53.08 -5.67 -2.33
C ARG A 185 53.41 -4.48 -1.44
N MET A 186 52.88 -4.43 -0.22
CA MET A 186 53.21 -3.36 0.73
C MET A 186 54.65 -3.48 1.21
N ALA A 187 55.12 -4.69 1.53
CA ALA A 187 56.51 -4.95 1.90
C ALA A 187 57.49 -4.68 0.74
N ASP A 188 57.12 -5.02 -0.50
CA ASP A 188 57.92 -4.70 -1.70
C ASP A 188 57.98 -3.20 -1.99
N LEU A 189 56.89 -2.46 -1.72
CA LEU A 189 56.87 -1.01 -1.83
C LEU A 189 57.69 -0.35 -0.72
N GLU A 190 57.62 -0.87 0.51
CA GLU A 190 58.38 -0.39 1.66
C GLU A 190 59.88 -0.62 1.48
N THR A 191 60.29 -1.80 1.01
CA THR A 191 61.69 -2.08 0.65
C THR A 191 62.18 -1.21 -0.50
N ARG A 192 61.36 -0.93 -1.53
CA ARG A 192 61.71 0.04 -2.58
C ARG A 192 61.82 1.47 -2.06
N CYS A 193 60.96 1.89 -1.15
CA CYS A 193 61.05 3.22 -0.53
C CYS A 193 62.35 3.34 0.26
N ASN A 194 62.68 2.35 1.09
CA ASN A 194 63.92 2.35 1.86
C ASN A 194 65.18 2.33 0.96
N GLN A 195 65.12 1.62 -0.17
CA GLN A 195 66.20 1.66 -1.17
C GLN A 195 66.35 3.03 -1.83
N LEU A 196 65.23 3.70 -2.15
CA LEU A 196 65.24 5.05 -2.72
C LEU A 196 65.72 6.08 -1.72
N GLU A 197 65.36 5.96 -0.45
CA GLU A 197 65.85 6.82 0.63
C GLU A 197 67.37 6.67 0.81
N SER A 198 67.88 5.44 0.84
CA SER A 198 69.33 5.20 0.88
C SER A 198 70.07 5.77 -0.32
N LEU A 199 69.48 5.67 -1.53
CA LEU A 199 70.06 6.29 -2.73
C LEU A 199 70.05 7.81 -2.66
N LEU A 200 68.99 8.42 -2.13
CA LEU A 200 68.93 9.86 -1.91
C LEU A 200 70.00 10.30 -0.90
N GLU A 201 70.16 9.59 0.21
CA GLU A 201 71.17 9.90 1.23
C GLU A 201 72.60 9.82 0.67
N ILE A 202 72.89 8.84 -0.19
CA ILE A 202 74.16 8.74 -0.93
C ILE A 202 74.34 9.91 -1.89
N ARG A 203 73.29 10.32 -2.61
CA ARG A 203 73.36 11.48 -3.52
C ARG A 203 73.54 12.78 -2.77
N GLU A 204 72.91 12.94 -1.62
CA GLU A 204 73.10 14.09 -0.75
C GLU A 204 74.50 14.16 -0.17
N GLU A 205 75.11 13.05 0.24
CA GLU A 205 76.52 13.03 0.66
C GLU A 205 77.47 13.31 -0.52
N GLN A 206 77.13 12.84 -1.73
CA GLN A 206 77.88 13.22 -2.93
C GLN A 206 77.81 14.73 -3.21
N ILE A 207 76.63 15.35 -3.09
CA ILE A 207 76.47 16.80 -3.24
C ILE A 207 77.26 17.52 -2.15
N ARG A 208 77.12 17.12 -0.88
CA ARG A 208 77.90 17.67 0.24
C ARG A 208 79.40 17.54 0.02
N SER A 209 79.87 16.42 -0.52
CA SER A 209 81.27 16.21 -0.90
C SER A 209 81.71 17.17 -2.01
N MET A 210 80.89 17.31 -3.05
CA MET A 210 81.14 18.24 -4.14
C MET A 210 81.20 19.68 -3.63
N ASP A 211 80.30 20.09 -2.72
CA ASP A 211 80.29 21.42 -2.11
C ASP A 211 81.54 21.70 -1.27
N ARG A 212 82.07 20.69 -0.56
CA ARG A 212 83.37 20.79 0.12
C ARG A 212 84.51 20.99 -0.88
N HIS A 213 84.48 20.31 -2.02
CA HIS A 213 85.46 20.53 -3.10
C HIS A 213 85.33 21.91 -3.74
N PHE A 214 84.11 22.39 -4.00
CA PHE A 214 83.89 23.76 -4.49
C PHE A 214 84.37 24.81 -3.48
N SER A 215 84.23 24.55 -2.18
CA SER A 215 84.75 25.42 -1.12
C SER A 215 86.28 25.46 -1.03
N GLN A 216 86.98 24.52 -1.67
CA GLN A 216 88.45 24.50 -1.79
C GLN A 216 88.97 25.22 -3.04
N LEU A 217 88.10 25.53 -4.02
CA LEU A 217 88.49 26.29 -5.22
C LEU A 217 89.09 27.67 -4.92
N PRO A 218 88.63 28.46 -3.92
CA PRO A 218 89.26 29.74 -3.60
C PRO A 218 90.71 29.59 -3.11
N VAL A 219 91.06 28.44 -2.51
CA VAL A 219 92.44 28.14 -2.08
C VAL A 219 93.30 27.73 -3.27
N ALA A 220 92.73 26.96 -4.20
CA ALA A 220 93.40 26.62 -5.46
C ALA A 220 93.59 27.85 -6.36
N ASP A 221 92.62 28.76 -6.44
CA ASP A 221 92.72 30.02 -7.17
C ASP A 221 93.76 30.96 -6.56
N GLN A 222 93.88 30.99 -5.22
CA GLN A 222 94.96 31.72 -4.55
C GLN A 222 96.34 31.09 -4.81
N GLN A 223 96.45 29.75 -4.80
CA GLN A 223 97.69 29.06 -5.17
C GLN A 223 98.05 29.27 -6.64
N ILE A 224 97.07 29.32 -7.54
CA ILE A 224 97.29 29.63 -8.95
C ILE A 224 97.78 31.08 -9.07
N ALA A 225 97.18 32.04 -8.37
CA ALA A 225 97.65 33.43 -8.37
C ALA A 225 99.08 33.56 -7.82
N ASP A 226 99.41 32.89 -6.71
CA ASP A 226 100.76 32.90 -6.14
C ASP A 226 101.79 32.24 -7.08
N LEU A 227 101.42 31.14 -7.75
CA LEU A 227 102.25 30.48 -8.77
C LEU A 227 102.34 31.31 -10.06
N GLU A 228 101.30 32.05 -10.43
CA GLU A 228 101.31 32.98 -11.57
C GLU A 228 102.23 34.18 -11.29
N ASP A 229 102.24 34.70 -10.07
CA ASP A 229 103.16 35.73 -9.60
C ASP A 229 104.60 35.18 -9.55
N GLU A 230 104.81 33.94 -9.08
CA GLU A 230 106.12 33.28 -9.11
C GLU A 230 106.59 33.03 -10.55
N ILE A 231 105.71 32.61 -11.46
CA ILE A 231 106.00 32.48 -12.89
C ILE A 231 106.27 33.85 -13.53
N ALA A 232 105.57 34.91 -13.13
CA ALA A 232 105.83 36.26 -13.62
C ALA A 232 107.21 36.76 -13.16
N MET A 233 107.58 36.48 -11.91
CA MET A 233 108.92 36.74 -11.37
C MET A 233 109.99 35.94 -12.12
N LEU A 234 109.81 34.62 -12.29
CA LEU A 234 110.73 33.76 -13.04
C LEU A 234 110.81 34.13 -14.53
N ARG A 235 109.73 34.64 -15.14
CA ARG A 235 109.74 35.18 -16.51
C ARG A 235 110.47 36.52 -16.60
N SER A 236 110.37 37.37 -15.59
CA SER A 236 111.16 38.59 -15.47
C SER A 236 112.65 38.26 -15.30
N GLU A 237 112.98 37.23 -14.51
CA GLU A 237 114.36 36.75 -14.31
C GLU A 237 114.93 36.08 -15.58
N ARG A 238 114.08 35.35 -16.34
CA ARG A 238 114.45 34.75 -17.63
C ARG A 238 114.53 35.78 -18.77
N ALA A 239 113.94 36.98 -18.62
CA ALA A 239 114.04 38.05 -19.61
C ALA A 239 115.46 38.64 -19.71
N GLU A 240 116.34 38.38 -18.73
CA GLU A 240 117.75 38.80 -18.75
C GLU A 240 118.74 37.76 -19.30
N LEU A 241 118.29 36.55 -19.71
CA LEU A 241 119.18 35.60 -20.39
C LEU A 241 119.21 35.83 -21.91
N PRO A 242 120.40 35.93 -22.54
CA PRO A 242 120.54 35.95 -23.99
C PRO A 242 119.83 34.77 -24.65
N ARG A 243 119.01 35.09 -25.64
CA ARG A 243 118.16 34.15 -26.39
C ARG A 243 119.04 33.17 -27.18
N ASP A 244 118.95 31.88 -26.90
CA ASP A 244 119.66 30.83 -27.65
C ASP A 244 119.18 30.79 -29.12
N PHE A 245 120.08 31.07 -30.05
CA PHE A 245 119.84 31.18 -31.50
C PHE A 245 119.76 29.81 -32.21
N THR A 246 119.05 28.83 -31.66
CA THR A 246 118.94 27.50 -32.29
C THR A 246 117.52 27.00 -32.54
N ASP A 247 116.55 27.89 -32.72
CA ASP A 247 115.26 27.51 -33.28
C ASP A 247 115.15 27.94 -34.75
N LYS A 248 115.01 26.94 -35.63
CA LYS A 248 114.67 27.12 -37.04
C LYS A 248 113.34 27.89 -37.10
N THR A 249 113.41 29.18 -37.39
CA THR A 249 112.24 30.04 -37.57
C THR A 249 111.42 29.57 -38.77
N ILE A 250 110.25 28.99 -38.49
CA ILE A 250 109.17 28.78 -39.44
C ILE A 250 108.88 30.13 -40.12
N THR A 251 108.74 30.16 -41.45
CA THR A 251 108.52 31.44 -42.14
C THR A 251 107.15 32.03 -41.74
N PRO A 252 107.00 33.37 -41.65
CA PRO A 252 105.74 33.99 -41.26
C PRO A 252 104.53 33.55 -42.10
N HIS A 253 104.76 33.21 -43.38
CA HIS A 253 103.73 32.72 -44.29
C HIS A 253 103.24 31.31 -43.95
N GLU A 254 104.13 30.41 -43.52
CA GLU A 254 103.79 29.07 -43.07
C GLU A 254 103.00 29.11 -41.76
N ILE A 255 103.41 29.98 -40.81
CA ILE A 255 102.65 30.22 -39.57
C ILE A 255 101.25 30.74 -39.89
N ASN A 256 101.12 31.72 -40.79
CA ASN A 256 99.82 32.29 -41.13
C ASN A 256 98.92 31.28 -41.88
N THR A 257 99.51 30.44 -42.74
CA THR A 257 98.76 29.38 -43.45
C THR A 257 98.28 28.29 -42.48
N LEU A 258 99.12 27.88 -41.52
CA LEU A 258 98.71 26.94 -40.48
C LEU A 258 97.64 27.55 -39.57
N ARG A 259 97.74 28.85 -39.24
CA ARG A 259 96.72 29.58 -38.48
C ARG A 259 95.38 29.59 -39.20
N MET A 260 95.33 29.95 -40.48
CA MET A 260 94.07 29.94 -41.24
C MET A 260 93.47 28.54 -41.40
N LYS A 261 94.30 27.49 -41.54
CA LYS A 261 93.83 26.10 -41.57
C LYS A 261 93.28 25.66 -40.22
N MET A 262 93.95 26.05 -39.13
CA MET A 262 93.51 25.80 -37.76
C MET A 262 92.17 26.51 -37.50
N GLU A 263 92.07 27.81 -37.78
CA GLU A 263 90.84 28.60 -37.64
C GLU A 263 89.68 28.01 -38.46
N ARG A 264 89.95 27.55 -39.70
CA ARG A 264 88.93 26.84 -40.51
C ARG A 264 88.52 25.51 -39.89
N SER A 265 89.47 24.73 -39.39
CA SER A 265 89.17 23.44 -38.74
C SER A 265 88.43 23.63 -37.41
N GLU A 266 88.73 24.69 -36.65
CA GLU A 266 88.03 25.07 -35.42
C GLU A 266 86.61 25.54 -35.72
N LEU A 267 86.41 26.36 -36.76
CA LEU A 267 85.08 26.76 -37.23
C LEU A 267 84.26 25.57 -37.73
N GLU A 268 84.84 24.67 -38.51
CA GLU A 268 84.15 23.46 -38.98
C GLU A 268 83.78 22.53 -37.82
N LEU A 269 84.66 22.38 -36.82
CA LEU A 269 84.38 21.58 -35.63
C LEU A 269 83.30 22.24 -34.77
N ALA A 270 83.36 23.55 -34.55
CA ALA A 270 82.36 24.31 -33.83
C ALA A 270 80.99 24.24 -34.55
N GLN A 271 80.96 24.36 -35.87
CA GLN A 271 79.73 24.26 -36.66
C GLN A 271 79.13 22.85 -36.59
N LYS A 272 79.96 21.79 -36.63
CA LYS A 272 79.52 20.40 -36.43
C LYS A 272 79.03 20.14 -35.00
N LEU A 273 79.67 20.72 -34.00
CA LEU A 273 79.24 20.60 -32.60
C LEU A 273 77.90 21.31 -32.38
N VAL A 274 77.73 22.51 -32.93
CA VAL A 274 76.47 23.26 -32.87
C VAL A 274 75.35 22.51 -33.58
N SER A 275 75.57 21.98 -34.79
CA SER A 275 74.54 21.23 -35.51
C SER A 275 74.15 19.94 -34.77
N PHE A 276 75.12 19.20 -34.22
CA PHE A 276 74.85 18.04 -33.37
C PHE A 276 74.06 18.40 -32.11
N MET A 277 74.43 19.47 -31.42
CA MET A 277 73.70 19.97 -30.25
C MET A 277 72.27 20.43 -30.63
N GLN A 278 72.09 21.04 -31.80
CA GLN A 278 70.79 21.47 -32.30
C GLN A 278 69.86 20.28 -32.60
N THR A 279 70.37 19.23 -33.26
CA THR A 279 69.59 17.98 -33.47
C THR A 279 69.24 17.31 -32.15
N ARG A 280 70.17 17.26 -31.18
CA ARG A 280 69.90 16.71 -29.84
C ARG A 280 68.87 17.53 -29.08
N LEU A 281 68.94 18.86 -29.15
CA LEU A 281 67.96 19.74 -28.54
C LEU A 281 66.58 19.51 -29.17
N GLN A 282 66.50 19.43 -30.51
CA GLN A 282 65.25 19.19 -31.21
C GLN A 282 64.62 17.83 -30.83
N ALA A 283 65.42 16.76 -30.78
CA ALA A 283 64.94 15.45 -30.33
C ALA A 283 64.47 15.48 -28.86
N ALA A 284 65.17 16.22 -27.99
CA ALA A 284 64.75 16.40 -26.60
C ALA A 284 63.45 17.22 -26.50
N THR A 285 63.27 18.25 -27.33
CA THR A 285 62.02 19.04 -27.36
C THR A 285 60.84 18.21 -27.83
N GLU A 286 61.02 17.39 -28.88
CA GLU A 286 59.99 16.48 -29.39
C GLU A 286 59.60 15.43 -28.31
N ALA A 287 60.58 14.85 -27.62
CA ALA A 287 60.30 13.91 -26.53
C ALA A 287 59.55 14.55 -25.35
N VAL A 288 59.86 15.80 -25.00
CA VAL A 288 59.14 16.57 -23.98
C VAL A 288 57.71 16.88 -24.44
N GLU A 289 57.49 17.23 -25.70
CA GLU A 289 56.15 17.44 -26.25
C GLU A 289 55.31 16.16 -26.22
N ASP A 290 55.89 15.02 -26.56
CA ASP A 290 55.19 13.73 -26.51
C ASP A 290 54.87 13.28 -25.07
N LEU A 291 55.76 13.57 -24.11
CA LEU A 291 55.45 13.38 -22.70
C LEU A 291 54.33 14.31 -22.24
N ARG A 292 54.31 15.58 -22.66
CA ARG A 292 53.24 16.53 -22.35
C ARG A 292 51.89 16.05 -22.89
N LYS A 293 51.82 15.59 -24.14
CA LYS A 293 50.59 15.02 -24.72
C LYS A 293 50.09 13.82 -23.93
N ARG A 294 50.99 12.90 -23.53
CA ARG A 294 50.63 11.75 -22.69
C ARG A 294 50.09 12.16 -21.33
N VAL A 295 50.71 13.15 -20.67
CA VAL A 295 50.23 13.70 -19.40
C VAL A 295 48.84 14.31 -19.58
N GLU A 296 48.58 15.04 -20.67
CA GLU A 296 47.25 15.64 -20.92
C GLU A 296 46.17 14.57 -21.09
N VAL A 297 46.42 13.50 -21.85
CA VAL A 297 45.48 12.38 -21.99
C VAL A 297 45.19 11.70 -20.64
N PHE A 298 46.21 11.51 -19.80
CA PHE A 298 46.00 10.98 -18.44
C PHE A 298 45.19 11.94 -17.57
N ARG A 299 45.40 13.25 -17.69
CA ARG A 299 44.63 14.27 -16.97
C ARG A 299 43.17 14.25 -17.40
N GLU A 300 42.89 14.18 -18.70
CA GLU A 300 41.54 14.06 -19.25
C GLU A 300 40.86 12.76 -18.79
N SER A 301 41.58 11.63 -18.84
CA SER A 301 41.08 10.34 -18.35
C SER A 301 40.78 10.37 -16.85
N SER A 302 41.63 11.01 -16.04
CA SER A 302 41.41 11.19 -14.61
C SER A 302 40.19 12.06 -14.34
N ALA A 303 40.03 13.19 -15.04
CA ALA A 303 38.88 14.08 -14.92
C ALA A 303 37.57 13.39 -15.32
N ALA A 304 37.59 12.55 -16.36
CA ALA A 304 36.43 11.75 -16.76
C ALA A 304 36.03 10.73 -15.68
N LYS A 305 37.01 10.04 -15.07
CA LYS A 305 36.77 9.12 -13.96
C LYS A 305 36.23 9.83 -12.73
N GLU A 306 36.72 11.03 -12.42
CA GLU A 306 36.23 11.85 -11.32
C GLU A 306 34.76 12.26 -11.54
N LYS A 307 34.42 12.74 -12.74
CA LYS A 307 33.02 13.03 -13.12
C LYS A 307 32.13 11.78 -12.96
N HIS A 308 32.57 10.63 -13.46
CA HIS A 308 31.83 9.39 -13.29
C HIS A 308 31.65 8.99 -11.80
N ALA A 309 32.69 9.15 -10.98
CA ALA A 309 32.60 8.91 -9.55
C ALA A 309 31.60 9.86 -8.86
N THR A 310 31.56 11.15 -9.25
CA THR A 310 30.57 12.10 -8.71
C THR A 310 29.13 11.77 -9.10
N LEU A 311 28.90 11.26 -10.32
CA LEU A 311 27.57 10.81 -10.74
C LEU A 311 27.11 9.59 -9.94
N LEU A 312 27.97 8.59 -9.78
CA LEU A 312 27.67 7.42 -8.95
C LEU A 312 27.41 7.80 -7.48
N GLN A 313 28.16 8.77 -6.96
CA GLN A 313 27.95 9.30 -5.62
C GLN A 313 26.56 9.95 -5.48
N SER A 314 26.15 10.75 -6.46
CA SER A 314 24.80 11.32 -6.53
C SER A 314 23.71 10.24 -6.61
N ASP A 315 23.91 9.19 -7.40
CA ASP A 315 22.96 8.07 -7.50
C ASP A 315 22.83 7.32 -6.17
N ILE A 316 23.94 7.07 -5.47
CA ILE A 316 23.94 6.47 -4.14
C ILE A 316 23.18 7.34 -3.14
N GLU A 317 23.38 8.65 -3.16
CA GLU A 317 22.68 9.60 -2.28
C GLU A 317 21.17 9.64 -2.58
N ALA A 318 20.78 9.61 -3.85
CA ALA A 318 19.38 9.52 -4.26
C ALA A 318 18.73 8.20 -3.80
N LEU A 319 19.45 7.08 -3.90
CA LEU A 319 18.98 5.78 -3.40
C LEU A 319 18.86 5.77 -1.88
N ARG A 320 19.81 6.37 -1.15
CA ARG A 320 19.73 6.54 0.31
C ARG A 320 18.53 7.37 0.73
N ALA A 321 18.25 8.49 0.05
CA ALA A 321 17.08 9.31 0.33
C ALA A 321 15.75 8.58 0.06
N LYS A 322 15.69 7.78 -1.02
CA LYS A 322 14.54 6.90 -1.30
C LYS A 322 14.36 5.83 -0.23
N LEU A 323 15.45 5.20 0.22
CA LEU A 323 15.43 4.22 1.31
C LEU A 323 14.91 4.84 2.60
N GLU A 324 15.39 6.04 2.96
CA GLU A 324 14.93 6.76 4.14
C GLU A 324 13.43 7.08 4.08
N THR A 325 12.96 7.53 2.91
CA THR A 325 11.53 7.77 2.68
C THR A 325 10.70 6.49 2.84
N LYS A 326 11.23 5.34 2.38
CA LYS A 326 10.57 4.04 2.54
C LYS A 326 10.57 3.58 3.99
N ASN A 327 11.65 3.79 4.74
CA ASN A 327 11.71 3.48 6.17
C ASN A 327 10.67 4.27 6.96
N ILE A 328 10.54 5.58 6.70
CA ILE A 328 9.50 6.41 7.34
C ILE A 328 8.09 5.90 6.99
N GLN A 329 7.84 5.48 5.75
CA GLN A 329 6.56 4.89 5.36
C GLN A 329 6.28 3.57 6.10
N ILE A 330 7.29 2.72 6.27
CA ILE A 330 7.17 1.46 7.02
C ILE A 330 6.85 1.75 8.48
N GLU A 331 7.57 2.67 9.14
CA GLU A 331 7.32 3.04 10.53
C GLU A 331 5.91 3.60 10.75
N GLN A 332 5.42 4.42 9.80
CA GLN A 332 4.03 4.89 9.84
C GLN A 332 3.03 3.75 9.71
N LYS A 333 3.30 2.76 8.84
CA LYS A 333 2.44 1.58 8.67
C LYS A 333 2.45 0.68 9.88
N GLU A 334 3.60 0.46 10.51
CA GLU A 334 3.74 -0.27 11.78
C GLU A 334 2.90 0.38 12.88
N LYS A 335 3.03 1.70 13.07
CA LYS A 335 2.19 2.45 14.03
C LYS A 335 0.70 2.33 13.75
N THR A 336 0.28 2.30 12.49
CA THR A 336 -1.14 2.06 12.15
C THR A 336 -1.58 0.63 12.42
N SER A 337 -0.71 -0.35 12.19
CA SER A 337 -0.97 -1.76 12.48
C SER A 337 -1.13 -1.98 13.98
N GLU A 338 -0.22 -1.45 14.79
CA GLU A 338 -0.29 -1.53 16.26
C GLU A 338 -1.60 -0.95 16.82
N ARG A 339 -2.06 0.19 16.29
CA ARG A 339 -3.36 0.77 16.67
C ARG A 339 -4.53 -0.12 16.30
N LEU A 340 -4.55 -0.66 15.08
CA LEU A 340 -5.61 -1.57 14.63
C LEU A 340 -5.60 -2.89 15.41
N GLU A 341 -4.43 -3.39 15.82
CA GLU A 341 -4.31 -4.55 16.70
C GLU A 341 -4.86 -4.25 18.09
N ALA A 342 -4.57 -3.08 18.66
CA ALA A 342 -5.16 -2.65 19.93
C ALA A 342 -6.70 -2.57 19.84
N ASP A 343 -7.24 -1.92 18.81
CA ASP A 343 -8.70 -1.83 18.59
C ASP A 343 -9.33 -3.22 18.43
N LEU A 344 -8.67 -4.12 17.69
CA LEU A 344 -9.11 -5.50 17.54
C LEU A 344 -9.15 -6.24 18.88
N THR A 345 -8.18 -6.03 19.77
CA THR A 345 -8.20 -6.63 21.11
C THR A 345 -9.37 -6.11 21.95
N VAL A 346 -9.67 -4.81 21.86
CA VAL A 346 -10.81 -4.18 22.56
C VAL A 346 -12.14 -4.77 22.06
N GLU A 347 -12.34 -4.86 20.75
CA GLU A 347 -13.57 -5.45 20.19
C GLU A 347 -13.68 -6.95 20.48
N LYS A 348 -12.57 -7.69 20.49
CA LYS A 348 -12.57 -9.10 20.94
C LYS A 348 -13.07 -9.24 22.38
N ASN A 349 -12.61 -8.37 23.28
CA ASN A 349 -13.06 -8.37 24.67
C ASN A 349 -14.56 -8.03 24.75
N ARG A 350 -15.01 -7.01 24.02
CA ARG A 350 -16.43 -6.62 23.96
C ARG A 350 -17.35 -7.72 23.43
N VAL A 351 -16.90 -8.48 22.43
CA VAL A 351 -17.61 -9.67 21.93
C VAL A 351 -17.67 -10.77 23.00
N SER A 352 -16.60 -10.97 23.76
CA SER A 352 -16.60 -11.92 24.89
C SER A 352 -17.62 -11.53 25.94
N ASP A 353 -17.65 -10.26 26.36
CA ASP A 353 -18.60 -9.75 27.37
C ASP A 353 -20.05 -9.91 26.90
N LEU A 354 -20.35 -9.59 25.64
CA LEU A 354 -21.67 -9.79 25.05
C LEU A 354 -22.06 -11.26 24.98
N ARG A 355 -21.09 -12.15 24.70
CA ARG A 355 -21.33 -13.60 24.66
C ARG A 355 -21.67 -14.14 26.05
N ASP A 356 -20.99 -13.68 27.10
CA ASP A 356 -21.27 -14.09 28.47
C ASP A 356 -22.60 -13.52 28.97
N SER A 357 -22.93 -12.28 28.60
CA SER A 357 -24.26 -11.71 28.85
C SER A 357 -25.37 -12.53 28.16
N ASN A 358 -25.15 -12.94 26.91
CA ASN A 358 -26.12 -13.76 26.18
C ASN A 358 -26.31 -15.15 26.83
N ARG A 359 -25.22 -15.79 27.28
CA ARG A 359 -25.29 -17.03 28.07
C ARG A 359 -26.12 -16.88 29.34
N ASN A 360 -25.99 -15.74 30.04
CA ASN A 360 -26.78 -15.45 31.23
C ASN A 360 -28.27 -15.30 30.89
N TYR A 361 -28.60 -14.63 29.79
CA TYR A 361 -29.99 -14.51 29.33
C TYR A 361 -30.56 -15.87 28.89
N GLU A 362 -29.78 -16.70 28.20
CA GLU A 362 -30.17 -18.07 27.84
C GLU A 362 -30.50 -18.90 29.09
N GLN A 363 -29.62 -18.88 30.10
CA GLN A 363 -29.89 -19.55 31.38
C GLN A 363 -31.15 -19.01 32.06
N LYS A 364 -31.38 -17.69 32.02
CA LYS A 364 -32.58 -17.08 32.61
C LYS A 364 -33.85 -17.52 31.89
N ILE A 365 -33.82 -17.58 30.56
CA ILE A 365 -34.92 -18.09 29.74
C ILE A 365 -35.19 -19.55 30.10
N SER A 366 -34.16 -20.40 30.19
CA SER A 366 -34.31 -21.80 30.60
C SER A 366 -34.95 -21.94 31.98
N GLN A 367 -34.57 -21.12 32.95
CA GLN A 367 -35.19 -21.11 34.29
C GLN A 367 -36.66 -20.70 34.25
N LEU A 368 -37.00 -19.68 33.46
CA LEU A 368 -38.39 -19.23 33.32
C LEU A 368 -39.27 -20.26 32.63
N LEU A 369 -38.75 -20.92 31.58
CA LEU A 369 -39.45 -22.02 30.91
C LEU A 369 -39.72 -23.18 31.86
N ALA A 370 -38.72 -23.63 32.62
CA ALA A 370 -38.91 -24.69 33.62
C ALA A 370 -39.95 -24.32 34.69
N ARG A 371 -40.05 -23.02 35.06
CA ARG A 371 -41.09 -22.54 35.97
C ARG A 371 -42.48 -22.52 35.33
N ILE A 372 -42.58 -22.17 34.05
CA ILE A 372 -43.83 -22.23 33.30
C ILE A 372 -44.31 -23.69 33.27
N ASP A 373 -43.45 -24.63 32.88
CA ASP A 373 -43.79 -26.06 32.84
C ASP A 373 -44.30 -26.57 34.21
N ALA A 374 -43.68 -26.13 35.30
CA ALA A 374 -44.12 -26.47 36.66
C ALA A 374 -45.52 -25.89 37.00
N MET A 375 -45.79 -24.63 36.60
CA MET A 375 -47.08 -23.98 36.82
C MET A 375 -48.18 -24.57 35.94
N GLU A 376 -47.86 -24.94 34.70
CA GLU A 376 -48.78 -25.64 33.79
C GLU A 376 -49.14 -27.02 34.34
N GLY A 377 -48.17 -27.75 34.91
CA GLY A 377 -48.44 -29.00 35.63
C GLY A 377 -49.42 -28.83 36.78
N LEU A 378 -49.22 -27.82 37.64
CA LEU A 378 -50.13 -27.50 38.74
C LEU A 378 -51.53 -27.10 38.25
N LEU A 379 -51.60 -26.36 37.14
CA LEU A 379 -52.87 -25.98 36.53
C LEU A 379 -53.64 -27.22 36.05
N HIS A 380 -52.98 -28.13 35.34
CA HIS A 380 -53.58 -29.39 34.92
C HIS A 380 -54.05 -30.26 36.09
N GLU A 381 -53.30 -30.31 37.20
CA GLU A 381 -53.75 -30.99 38.42
C GLU A 381 -55.05 -30.38 38.97
N LYS A 382 -55.12 -29.05 39.02
CA LYS A 382 -56.33 -28.33 39.49
C LYS A 382 -57.51 -28.48 38.53
N GLU A 383 -57.27 -28.47 37.23
CA GLU A 383 -58.29 -28.76 36.22
C GLU A 383 -58.86 -30.18 36.41
N ASN A 384 -58.01 -31.17 36.67
CA ASN A 384 -58.44 -32.54 36.96
C ASN A 384 -59.23 -32.65 38.28
N GLU A 385 -58.84 -31.93 39.33
CA GLU A 385 -59.61 -31.84 40.57
C GLU A 385 -60.99 -31.21 40.34
N LEU A 386 -61.04 -30.12 39.57
CA LEU A 386 -62.26 -29.39 39.25
C LEU A 386 -63.20 -30.24 38.39
N GLU A 387 -62.66 -31.01 37.44
CA GLU A 387 -63.45 -31.96 36.64
C GLU A 387 -64.05 -33.07 37.51
N LYS A 388 -63.30 -33.61 38.49
CA LYS A 388 -63.84 -34.56 39.48
C LYS A 388 -64.95 -33.95 40.32
N ILE A 389 -64.85 -32.68 40.70
CA ILE A 389 -65.90 -31.96 41.45
C ILE A 389 -67.12 -31.71 40.56
N LYS A 390 -66.93 -31.28 39.31
CA LYS A 390 -67.99 -31.10 38.31
C LYS A 390 -68.77 -32.40 38.10
N GLN A 391 -68.08 -33.52 37.89
CA GLN A 391 -68.73 -34.82 37.73
C GLN A 391 -69.56 -35.21 38.96
N LYS A 392 -69.09 -34.89 40.18
CA LYS A 392 -69.88 -35.08 41.41
C LYS A 392 -71.09 -34.15 41.46
N LEU A 393 -70.93 -32.88 41.09
CA LEU A 393 -72.04 -31.90 41.05
C LEU A 393 -73.11 -32.28 40.02
N LEU A 394 -72.69 -32.80 38.87
CA LEU A 394 -73.57 -33.22 37.77
C LEU A 394 -74.50 -34.38 38.17
N THR A 395 -74.22 -35.09 39.27
CA THR A 395 -75.12 -36.13 39.77
C THR A 395 -76.29 -35.59 40.62
N ASN A 396 -76.35 -34.27 40.85
CA ASN A 396 -77.34 -33.62 41.71
C ASN A 396 -78.42 -32.89 40.88
N PRO A 397 -79.72 -33.23 40.98
CA PRO A 397 -80.74 -32.82 40.02
C PRO A 397 -81.16 -31.34 40.08
N ASP A 398 -81.01 -30.67 41.23
CA ASP A 398 -81.47 -29.28 41.41
C ASP A 398 -80.42 -28.22 41.03
N VAL A 399 -79.14 -28.62 40.88
CA VAL A 399 -78.02 -27.71 40.54
C VAL A 399 -77.82 -27.56 39.02
N GLN A 400 -78.27 -28.54 38.23
CA GLN A 400 -78.05 -28.59 36.77
C GLN A 400 -78.78 -27.50 35.97
N LYS A 401 -79.81 -26.85 36.51
CA LYS A 401 -80.68 -25.95 35.72
C LYS A 401 -80.61 -24.47 36.09
N GLU A 402 -80.06 -24.14 37.26
CA GLU A 402 -80.11 -22.76 37.78
C GLU A 402 -78.73 -22.09 37.90
N GLU A 403 -77.64 -22.85 38.13
CA GLU A 403 -76.28 -22.29 38.21
C GLU A 403 -75.66 -21.97 36.82
N GLU A 404 -75.93 -22.76 35.79
CA GLU A 404 -75.30 -22.60 34.47
C GLU A 404 -75.69 -21.29 33.77
N LEU A 405 -76.94 -20.85 33.92
CA LEU A 405 -77.46 -19.64 33.27
C LEU A 405 -77.10 -18.36 34.04
N GLN A 406 -77.05 -18.41 35.38
CA GLN A 406 -76.76 -17.22 36.19
C GLN A 406 -75.26 -16.91 36.34
N ILE A 407 -74.41 -17.94 36.40
CA ILE A 407 -72.95 -17.76 36.51
C ILE A 407 -72.39 -17.26 35.17
N CYS A 408 -72.81 -17.88 34.06
CA CYS A 408 -72.39 -17.51 32.70
C CYS A 408 -72.72 -16.05 32.34
N PHE A 409 -73.87 -15.52 32.75
CA PHE A 409 -74.25 -14.13 32.44
C PHE A 409 -73.42 -13.11 33.25
N ARG A 410 -73.13 -13.39 34.53
CA ARG A 410 -72.28 -12.51 35.37
C ARG A 410 -70.81 -12.57 34.95
N GLU A 411 -70.32 -13.75 34.59
CA GLU A 411 -68.97 -13.92 34.04
C GLU A 411 -68.83 -13.26 32.67
N LYS A 412 -69.84 -13.35 31.79
CA LYS A 412 -69.83 -12.65 30.50
C LYS A 412 -69.74 -11.14 30.67
N MET A 413 -70.47 -10.54 31.61
CA MET A 413 -70.38 -9.09 31.86
C MET A 413 -69.05 -8.67 32.49
N ARG A 414 -68.49 -9.48 33.41
CA ARG A 414 -67.14 -9.24 33.95
C ARG A 414 -66.05 -9.42 32.90
N MET A 415 -66.10 -10.47 32.10
CA MET A 415 -65.18 -10.70 30.98
C MET A 415 -65.28 -9.59 29.94
N GLN A 416 -66.49 -9.10 29.62
CA GLN A 416 -66.64 -7.99 28.68
C GLN A 416 -66.02 -6.69 29.20
N SER A 417 -66.19 -6.39 30.50
CA SER A 417 -65.53 -5.25 31.14
C SER A 417 -64.00 -5.40 31.13
N LEU A 418 -63.51 -6.59 31.50
CA LEU A 418 -62.08 -6.90 31.52
C LEU A 418 -61.46 -6.84 30.12
N ILE A 419 -62.16 -7.33 29.09
CA ILE A 419 -61.72 -7.26 27.69
C ILE A 419 -61.64 -5.80 27.23
N ASN A 420 -62.61 -4.96 27.59
CA ASN A 420 -62.59 -3.54 27.24
C ASN A 420 -61.44 -2.81 27.95
N GLU A 421 -61.18 -3.12 29.21
CA GLU A 421 -60.08 -2.56 29.99
C GLU A 421 -58.71 -3.05 29.48
N LEU A 422 -58.57 -4.32 29.14
CA LEU A 422 -57.37 -4.87 28.49
C LEU A 422 -57.11 -4.24 27.11
N ARG A 423 -58.16 -3.99 26.32
CA ARG A 423 -58.03 -3.27 25.04
C ARG A 423 -57.58 -1.83 25.24
N HIS A 424 -58.20 -1.13 26.18
CA HIS A 424 -57.82 0.25 26.49
C HIS A 424 -56.39 0.34 27.04
N ASN A 425 -55.99 -0.58 27.91
CA ASN A 425 -54.65 -0.66 28.45
C ASN A 425 -53.63 -1.01 27.37
N ALA A 426 -53.92 -1.97 26.48
CA ALA A 426 -53.05 -2.31 25.35
C ALA A 426 -52.89 -1.14 24.36
N GLU A 427 -53.95 -0.38 24.10
CA GLU A 427 -53.89 0.83 23.28
C GLU A 427 -53.08 1.93 23.95
N LYS A 428 -53.24 2.11 25.27
CA LYS A 428 -52.48 3.06 26.07
C LYS A 428 -50.99 2.70 26.12
N GLU A 429 -50.65 1.44 26.35
CA GLU A 429 -49.26 0.95 26.35
C GLU A 429 -48.62 1.10 24.96
N LYS A 430 -49.35 0.77 23.89
CA LYS A 430 -48.88 0.99 22.52
C LYS A 430 -48.61 2.47 22.24
N MET A 431 -49.47 3.36 22.72
CA MET A 431 -49.30 4.81 22.57
C MET A 431 -48.10 5.32 23.38
N GLN A 432 -47.93 4.85 24.62
CA GLN A 432 -46.77 5.18 25.46
C GLN A 432 -45.46 4.66 24.85
N GLN A 433 -45.43 3.43 24.33
CA GLN A 433 -44.26 2.88 23.62
C GLN A 433 -43.91 3.74 22.41
N LEU A 434 -44.91 4.11 21.59
CA LEU A 434 -44.68 4.99 20.44
C LEU A 434 -44.11 6.35 20.87
N GLU A 435 -44.63 6.94 21.95
CA GLU A 435 -44.14 8.22 22.48
C GLU A 435 -42.70 8.12 23.01
N THR A 436 -42.36 7.02 23.71
CA THR A 436 -40.97 6.75 24.16
C THR A 436 -40.02 6.59 22.98
N PHE A 437 -40.38 5.80 21.96
CA PHE A 437 -39.56 5.66 20.74
C PHE A 437 -39.40 6.98 19.98
N GLN A 438 -40.42 7.84 19.97
CA GLN A 438 -40.33 9.17 19.37
C GLN A 438 -39.47 10.14 20.21
N ALA A 439 -39.52 10.04 21.53
CA ALA A 439 -38.65 10.81 22.43
C ALA A 439 -37.17 10.40 22.28
N GLU A 440 -36.90 9.10 22.24
CA GLU A 440 -35.56 8.54 21.99
C GLU A 440 -35.02 8.96 20.63
N ASN A 441 -35.84 8.87 19.56
CA ASN A 441 -35.43 9.36 18.24
C ASN A 441 -35.12 10.86 18.25
N ARG A 442 -35.91 11.68 18.96
CA ARG A 442 -35.62 13.11 19.11
C ARG A 442 -34.31 13.37 19.85
N GLN A 443 -34.01 12.60 20.90
CA GLN A 443 -32.73 12.69 21.61
C GLN A 443 -31.55 12.26 20.73
N LEU A 444 -31.68 11.15 19.98
CA LEU A 444 -30.65 10.69 19.05
C LEU A 444 -30.37 11.71 17.94
N ILE A 445 -31.41 12.38 17.43
CA ILE A 445 -31.22 13.47 16.45
C ILE A 445 -30.46 14.64 17.10
N ALA A 446 -30.85 15.06 18.30
CA ALA A 446 -30.17 16.16 19.01
C ALA A 446 -28.71 15.83 19.35
N THR A 447 -28.39 14.60 19.74
CA THR A 447 -27.00 14.18 20.00
C THR A 447 -26.18 14.16 18.71
N ILE A 448 -26.73 13.63 17.61
CA ILE A 448 -26.08 13.69 16.29
C ILE A 448 -25.79 15.15 15.89
N GLU A 449 -26.75 16.06 16.04
CA GLU A 449 -26.57 17.48 15.74
C GLU A 449 -25.49 18.13 16.62
N SER A 450 -25.43 17.78 17.91
CA SER A 450 -24.40 18.28 18.83
C SER A 450 -22.99 17.79 18.44
N LEU A 451 -22.84 16.49 18.15
CA LEU A 451 -21.58 15.89 17.73
C LEU A 451 -21.11 16.45 16.39
N GLN A 452 -22.03 16.68 15.44
CA GLN A 452 -21.71 17.34 14.17
C GLN A 452 -21.21 18.77 14.39
N LYS A 453 -21.81 19.51 15.32
CA LYS A 453 -21.39 20.89 15.65
C LYS A 453 -20.02 20.92 16.32
N GLU A 454 -19.73 19.98 17.22
CA GLU A 454 -18.42 19.83 17.86
C GLU A 454 -17.34 19.46 16.84
N LEU A 455 -17.62 18.50 15.95
CA LEU A 455 -16.67 18.08 14.91
C LEU A 455 -16.37 19.22 13.92
N LEU A 456 -17.39 20.02 13.55
CA LEU A 456 -17.20 21.23 12.73
C LEU A 456 -16.41 22.32 13.47
N ALA A 457 -16.60 22.48 14.77
CA ALA A 457 -15.84 23.44 15.56
C ALA A 457 -14.37 23.04 15.68
N GLU A 458 -14.08 21.75 15.87
CA GLU A 458 -12.71 21.25 15.96
C GLU A 458 -11.98 21.36 14.62
N ALA A 459 -12.64 20.99 13.51
CA ALA A 459 -12.09 21.20 12.17
C ALA A 459 -11.77 22.67 11.89
N ARG A 460 -12.61 23.61 12.37
CA ARG A 460 -12.33 25.06 12.24
C ARG A 460 -11.09 25.49 13.03
N LYS A 461 -10.92 25.02 14.27
CA LYS A 461 -9.73 25.34 15.07
C LYS A 461 -8.45 24.82 14.42
N GLU A 462 -8.49 23.62 13.84
CA GLU A 462 -7.34 23.04 13.16
C GLU A 462 -6.97 23.82 11.89
N ILE A 463 -7.97 24.20 11.09
CA ILE A 463 -7.77 25.10 9.94
C ILE A 463 -7.15 26.43 10.37
N GLU A 464 -7.65 27.05 11.45
CA GLU A 464 -7.06 28.29 11.98
C GLU A 464 -5.62 28.10 12.48
N SER A 465 -5.31 26.97 13.11
CA SER A 465 -3.95 26.64 13.55
C SER A 465 -2.99 26.52 12.36
N LEU A 466 -3.39 25.77 11.33
CA LEU A 466 -2.62 25.60 10.10
C LEU A 466 -2.41 26.94 9.39
N LEU A 467 -3.43 27.80 9.31
CA LEU A 467 -3.30 29.15 8.75
C LEU A 467 -2.27 30.01 9.50
N ARG A 468 -2.23 29.94 10.84
CA ARG A 468 -1.22 30.65 11.64
C ARG A 468 0.20 30.14 11.38
N ILE A 469 0.37 28.84 11.15
CA ILE A 469 1.67 28.25 10.82
C ILE A 469 2.12 28.72 9.43
N VAL A 470 1.25 28.67 8.44
CA VAL A 470 1.53 29.15 7.08
C VAL A 470 1.95 30.62 7.09
N GLN A 471 1.21 31.48 7.80
CA GLN A 471 1.56 32.90 7.94
C GLN A 471 2.94 33.12 8.60
N ARG A 472 3.35 32.25 9.52
CA ARG A 472 4.68 32.32 10.16
C ARG A 472 5.78 31.95 9.16
N LEU A 473 5.59 30.86 8.42
CA LEU A 473 6.53 30.41 7.39
C LEU A 473 6.68 31.42 6.25
N GLU A 474 5.60 32.11 5.86
CA GLU A 474 5.66 33.20 4.88
C GLU A 474 6.48 34.40 5.39
N LYS A 475 6.35 34.75 6.68
CA LYS A 475 7.17 35.79 7.31
C LYS A 475 8.65 35.40 7.38
N GLU A 476 8.95 34.15 7.71
CA GLU A 476 10.32 33.64 7.72
C GLU A 476 10.93 33.61 6.32
N LYS A 477 10.18 33.15 5.31
CA LYS A 477 10.57 33.18 3.89
C LYS A 477 10.91 34.60 3.42
N THR A 478 10.04 35.57 3.71
CA THR A 478 10.28 36.97 3.32
C THR A 478 11.48 37.59 4.04
N SER A 479 11.71 37.23 5.31
CA SER A 479 12.91 37.61 6.06
C SER A 479 14.19 37.05 5.43
N ILE A 480 14.23 35.74 5.11
CA ILE A 480 15.38 35.10 4.47
C ILE A 480 15.67 35.72 3.10
N ILE A 481 14.64 35.97 2.28
CA ILE A 481 14.79 36.64 0.98
C ILE A 481 15.42 38.03 1.16
N SER A 482 15.02 38.79 2.19
CA SER A 482 15.61 40.10 2.47
C SER A 482 17.09 40.00 2.88
N HIS A 483 17.45 38.97 3.65
CA HIS A 483 18.82 38.70 4.08
C HIS A 483 19.72 38.30 2.90
N CYS A 484 19.23 37.42 2.00
CA CYS A 484 19.93 37.06 0.77
C CYS A 484 20.18 38.26 -0.13
N LYS A 485 19.17 39.14 -0.31
CA LYS A 485 19.33 40.39 -1.06
C LYS A 485 20.33 41.36 -0.43
N GLN A 486 20.45 41.36 0.90
CA GLN A 486 21.43 42.17 1.61
C GLN A 486 22.86 41.63 1.44
N LEU A 487 23.05 40.30 1.50
CA LEU A 487 24.33 39.65 1.23
C LEU A 487 24.77 39.83 -0.23
N GLN A 488 23.84 39.79 -1.18
CA GLN A 488 24.11 40.06 -2.60
C GLN A 488 24.60 41.50 -2.84
N ARG A 489 24.21 42.46 -2.00
CA ARG A 489 24.74 43.84 -2.03
C ARG A 489 26.16 43.97 -1.48
N TYR A 490 26.58 43.09 -0.57
CA TYR A 490 27.93 43.13 0.01
C TYR A 490 29.01 42.55 -0.91
N VAL A 491 28.66 41.62 -1.82
CA VAL A 491 29.61 40.97 -2.73
C VAL A 491 30.00 41.84 -3.94
N VAL A 492 29.32 42.97 -4.19
CA VAL A 492 29.57 43.85 -5.34
C VAL A 492 30.66 44.92 -5.06
N CYS A 493 31.30 44.91 -3.90
CA CYS A 493 32.31 45.91 -3.53
C CYS A 493 33.69 45.29 -3.21
N PHE A 494 34.41 44.77 -4.21
CA PHE A 494 35.88 44.80 -4.20
C PHE A 494 36.48 44.70 -5.63
N SER A 495 37.17 45.79 -5.99
CA SER A 495 38.05 46.14 -7.12
C SER A 495 38.48 45.17 -8.23
N VAL A 496 38.55 45.78 -9.42
CA VAL A 496 39.05 45.40 -10.76
C VAL A 496 40.58 45.19 -10.85
N SER A 497 41.06 44.26 -11.71
CA SER A 497 42.28 44.47 -12.54
C SER A 497 42.36 43.53 -13.77
N ALA A 498 42.97 44.03 -14.85
CA ALA A 498 42.64 43.80 -16.25
C ALA A 498 43.10 42.48 -16.92
N LEU A 499 43.71 41.53 -16.21
CA LEU A 499 43.91 40.16 -16.72
C LEU A 499 42.82 39.19 -16.26
N PHE A 500 41.98 39.65 -15.33
CA PHE A 500 40.77 38.96 -14.93
C PHE A 500 39.74 38.98 -16.07
N TYR A 501 39.65 40.01 -16.91
CA TYR A 501 38.60 40.10 -17.94
C TYR A 501 38.58 38.97 -18.97
N PHE A 502 39.69 38.29 -19.26
CA PHE A 502 39.67 37.19 -20.23
C PHE A 502 39.26 35.84 -19.60
N LEU A 503 39.79 35.54 -18.40
CA LEU A 503 39.38 34.37 -17.63
C LEU A 503 37.99 34.54 -17.01
N LEU A 504 37.64 35.78 -16.62
CA LEU A 504 36.31 36.21 -16.23
C LEU A 504 35.37 36.22 -17.43
N LEU A 505 35.77 36.52 -18.67
CA LEU A 505 34.83 36.40 -19.80
C LEU A 505 34.49 34.93 -20.06
N ILE A 506 35.45 34.01 -19.94
CA ILE A 506 35.20 32.56 -20.05
C ILE A 506 34.36 32.07 -18.86
N ALA A 507 34.77 32.40 -17.64
CA ALA A 507 34.02 32.05 -16.43
C ALA A 507 32.65 32.75 -16.38
N TRP A 508 32.51 33.97 -16.86
CA TRP A 508 31.24 34.71 -16.95
C TRP A 508 30.37 34.15 -18.05
N LYS A 509 30.93 33.63 -19.16
CA LYS A 509 30.16 32.95 -20.21
C LYS A 509 29.69 31.57 -19.77
N GLU A 510 30.50 30.81 -19.03
CA GLU A 510 30.08 29.56 -18.39
C GLU A 510 29.08 29.81 -17.25
N ASN A 511 29.33 30.79 -16.39
CA ASN A 511 28.38 31.18 -15.34
C ASN A 511 27.10 31.80 -15.92
N HIS A 512 27.16 32.48 -17.07
CA HIS A 512 25.97 33.00 -17.77
C HIS A 512 25.20 31.86 -18.42
N PHE A 513 25.86 30.87 -19.01
CA PHE A 513 25.20 29.68 -19.53
C PHE A 513 24.56 28.85 -18.41
N CYS A 514 25.25 28.64 -17.28
CA CYS A 514 24.66 28.00 -16.10
C CYS A 514 23.57 28.85 -15.45
N MET A 515 23.69 30.18 -15.43
CA MET A 515 22.66 31.08 -14.93
C MET A 515 21.43 31.03 -15.84
N GLU A 516 21.62 30.98 -17.15
CA GLU A 516 20.56 30.87 -18.15
C GLU A 516 19.89 29.50 -18.10
N GLU A 517 20.64 28.40 -17.92
CA GLU A 517 20.09 27.06 -17.66
C GLU A 517 19.35 26.98 -16.32
N LEU A 518 19.86 27.62 -15.26
CA LEU A 518 19.17 27.67 -13.96
C LEU A 518 17.93 28.56 -14.03
N GLU A 519 17.97 29.65 -14.79
CA GLU A 519 16.81 30.50 -15.05
C GLU A 519 15.78 29.77 -15.90
N GLU A 520 16.21 28.97 -16.88
CA GLU A 520 15.32 28.16 -17.71
C GLU A 520 14.71 27.01 -16.89
N ALA A 521 15.51 26.31 -16.10
CA ALA A 521 15.02 25.30 -15.15
C ALA A 521 14.08 25.93 -14.10
N LEU A 522 14.33 27.17 -13.68
CA LEU A 522 13.42 27.91 -12.79
C LEU A 522 12.13 28.28 -13.52
N ARG A 523 12.19 28.78 -14.76
CA ARG A 523 11.00 29.06 -15.60
C ARG A 523 10.18 27.80 -15.82
N GLU A 524 10.82 26.68 -16.15
CA GLU A 524 10.18 25.38 -16.29
C GLU A 524 9.58 24.91 -14.98
N SER A 525 10.29 24.99 -13.85
CA SER A 525 9.76 24.59 -12.54
C SER A 525 8.56 25.46 -12.11
N VAL A 526 8.59 26.76 -12.40
CA VAL A 526 7.49 27.69 -12.15
C VAL A 526 6.32 27.41 -13.10
N SER A 527 6.57 27.13 -14.38
CA SER A 527 5.54 26.73 -15.35
C SER A 527 4.88 25.43 -14.92
N ILE A 528 5.66 24.40 -14.57
CA ILE A 528 5.18 23.12 -14.07
C ILE A 528 4.39 23.32 -12.78
N THR A 529 4.82 24.21 -11.88
CA THR A 529 4.08 24.51 -10.65
C THR A 529 2.77 25.22 -10.94
N ALA A 530 2.76 26.21 -11.84
CA ALA A 530 1.55 26.91 -12.26
C ALA A 530 0.56 25.97 -12.99
N GLU A 531 1.06 25.08 -13.84
CA GLU A 531 0.26 24.04 -14.50
C GLU A 531 -0.32 23.04 -13.50
N ARG A 532 0.46 22.61 -12.51
CA ARG A 532 -0.01 21.73 -11.41
C ARG A 532 -1.05 22.43 -10.54
N GLU A 533 -0.84 23.69 -10.19
CA GLU A 533 -1.80 24.50 -9.42
C GLU A 533 -3.11 24.69 -10.21
N LEU A 534 -3.02 24.95 -11.51
CA LEU A 534 -4.18 25.04 -12.40
C LEU A 534 -4.91 23.69 -12.46
N HIS A 535 -4.20 22.57 -12.60
CA HIS A 535 -4.80 21.24 -12.63
C HIS A 535 -5.49 20.90 -11.30
N VAL A 536 -4.87 21.24 -10.16
CA VAL A 536 -5.47 21.09 -8.83
C VAL A 536 -6.71 21.98 -8.68
N ALA A 537 -6.66 23.22 -9.16
CA ALA A 537 -7.82 24.12 -9.16
C ALA A 537 -8.97 23.59 -10.03
N GLN A 538 -8.66 23.11 -11.24
CA GLN A 538 -9.62 22.47 -12.14
C GLN A 538 -10.23 21.21 -11.51
N GLN A 539 -9.41 20.35 -10.89
CA GLN A 539 -9.87 19.14 -10.21
C GLN A 539 -10.77 19.47 -9.01
N LYS A 540 -10.44 20.53 -8.26
CA LYS A 540 -11.26 21.03 -7.16
C LYS A 540 -12.59 21.59 -7.66
N GLN A 541 -12.59 22.33 -8.77
CA GLN A 541 -13.82 22.82 -9.41
C GLN A 541 -14.71 21.67 -9.88
N LEU A 542 -14.13 20.66 -10.52
CA LEU A 542 -14.86 19.46 -10.96
C LEU A 542 -15.45 18.70 -9.76
N SER A 543 -14.69 18.55 -8.67
CA SER A 543 -15.16 17.92 -7.43
C SER A 543 -16.33 18.69 -6.80
N GLN A 544 -16.26 20.03 -6.80
CA GLN A 544 -17.35 20.89 -6.33
C GLN A 544 -18.60 20.77 -7.22
N GLN A 545 -18.43 20.70 -8.55
CA GLN A 545 -19.53 20.49 -9.48
C GLN A 545 -20.22 19.13 -9.27
N LEU A 546 -19.44 18.06 -9.11
CA LEU A 546 -19.95 16.72 -8.82
C LEU A 546 -20.68 16.67 -7.47
N ALA A 547 -20.13 17.35 -6.44
CA ALA A 547 -20.79 17.46 -5.15
C ALA A 547 -22.13 18.20 -5.23
N ALA A 548 -22.19 19.29 -6.00
CA ALA A 548 -23.43 20.03 -6.25
C ALA A 548 -24.47 19.15 -6.99
N GLN A 549 -24.07 18.44 -8.04
CA GLN A 549 -24.94 17.51 -8.77
C GLN A 549 -25.47 16.39 -7.86
N LEU A 550 -24.63 15.84 -6.97
CA LEU A 550 -25.07 14.84 -5.99
C LEU A 550 -26.10 15.40 -5.00
N THR A 551 -25.94 16.65 -4.56
CA THR A 551 -26.93 17.30 -3.68
C THR A 551 -28.25 17.57 -4.41
N GLU A 552 -28.20 17.97 -5.67
CA GLU A 552 -29.36 18.17 -6.56
C GLU A 552 -30.13 16.85 -6.73
N CYS A 553 -29.45 15.77 -7.15
CA CYS A 553 -30.07 14.45 -7.32
C CYS A 553 -30.67 13.92 -6.00
N ARG A 554 -30.03 14.18 -4.85
CA ARG A 554 -30.60 13.82 -3.53
C ARG A 554 -31.88 14.61 -3.23
N ARG A 555 -31.94 15.89 -3.59
CA ARG A 555 -33.13 16.74 -3.45
C ARG A 555 -34.26 16.22 -4.34
N GLU A 556 -33.97 15.93 -5.61
CA GLU A 556 -34.91 15.37 -6.58
C GLU A 556 -35.47 14.01 -6.13
N LEU A 557 -34.61 13.11 -5.61
CA LEU A 557 -35.05 11.83 -5.06
C LEU A 557 -36.01 12.00 -3.87
N ASN A 558 -35.77 12.98 -3.01
CA ASN A 558 -36.65 13.28 -1.89
C ASN A 558 -38.00 13.86 -2.37
N GLU A 559 -37.99 14.68 -3.42
CA GLU A 559 -39.19 15.19 -4.06
C GLU A 559 -40.00 14.08 -4.74
N LEU A 560 -39.35 13.22 -5.52
CA LEU A 560 -39.98 12.04 -6.14
C LEU A 560 -40.56 11.09 -5.08
N ARG A 561 -39.87 10.84 -3.96
CA ARG A 561 -40.41 10.06 -2.84
C ARG A 561 -41.67 10.68 -2.23
N ARG A 562 -41.73 12.01 -2.11
CA ARG A 562 -42.95 12.71 -1.66
C ARG A 562 -44.05 12.64 -2.70
N HIS A 563 -43.71 12.69 -3.99
CA HIS A 563 -44.66 12.62 -5.10
C HIS A 563 -45.29 11.23 -5.21
N VAL A 564 -44.50 10.16 -5.17
CA VAL A 564 -44.96 8.75 -5.18
C VAL A 564 -45.92 8.44 -4.03
N LYS A 565 -45.72 9.05 -2.85
CA LYS A 565 -46.64 8.92 -1.71
C LYS A 565 -48.04 9.50 -1.99
N LYS A 566 -48.15 10.50 -2.87
CA LYS A 566 -49.41 11.22 -3.17
C LYS A 566 -50.23 10.60 -4.32
N LEU A 567 -49.64 9.76 -5.16
CA LEU A 567 -50.30 9.19 -6.34
C LEU A 567 -51.27 8.06 -6.00
N THR A 568 -52.25 7.81 -6.86
CA THR A 568 -53.14 6.63 -6.83
C THR A 568 -52.44 5.39 -7.41
N SER A 569 -53.01 4.19 -7.27
CA SER A 569 -52.37 2.94 -7.75
C SER A 569 -52.06 2.97 -9.25
N ASN A 570 -52.99 3.46 -10.06
CA ASN A 570 -52.82 3.55 -11.52
C ASN A 570 -51.75 4.58 -11.91
N GLU A 571 -51.73 5.75 -11.27
CA GLU A 571 -50.70 6.78 -11.51
C GLU A 571 -49.30 6.32 -11.07
N ARG A 572 -49.20 5.50 -10.01
CA ARG A 572 -47.93 4.87 -9.61
C ARG A 572 -47.44 3.87 -10.65
N GLU A 573 -48.34 3.08 -11.25
CA GLU A 573 -47.98 2.15 -12.31
C GLU A 573 -47.55 2.86 -13.59
N GLU A 574 -48.22 3.96 -13.97
CA GLU A 574 -47.80 4.78 -15.12
C GLU A 574 -46.44 5.45 -14.88
N MET A 575 -46.20 5.96 -13.67
CA MET A 575 -44.90 6.51 -13.29
C MET A 575 -43.79 5.46 -13.29
N LEU A 576 -44.07 4.24 -12.82
CA LEU A 576 -43.13 3.12 -12.88
C LEU A 576 -42.80 2.76 -14.33
N ARG A 577 -43.80 2.69 -15.22
CA ARG A 577 -43.58 2.46 -16.66
C ARG A 577 -42.73 3.57 -17.29
N SER A 578 -42.97 4.84 -16.94
CA SER A 578 -42.17 5.97 -17.40
C SER A 578 -40.71 5.87 -16.94
N LEU A 579 -40.47 5.56 -15.66
CA LEU A 579 -39.13 5.37 -15.10
C LEU A 579 -38.42 4.15 -15.68
N GLU A 580 -39.15 3.07 -15.97
CA GLU A 580 -38.63 1.90 -16.69
C GLU A 580 -38.18 2.27 -18.11
N LEU A 581 -38.96 3.09 -18.82
CA LEU A 581 -38.60 3.59 -20.16
C LEU A 581 -37.37 4.50 -20.12
N GLU A 582 -37.31 5.39 -19.13
CA GLU A 582 -36.19 6.32 -18.95
C GLU A 582 -34.90 5.59 -18.57
N LYS A 583 -34.98 4.63 -17.64
CA LYS A 583 -33.87 3.72 -17.32
C LYS A 583 -33.37 2.98 -18.56
N ARG A 584 -34.28 2.51 -19.45
CA ARG A 584 -33.90 1.86 -20.71
C ARG A 584 -33.16 2.82 -21.63
N ARG A 585 -33.67 4.03 -21.83
CA ARG A 585 -32.97 5.07 -22.62
C ARG A 585 -31.57 5.36 -22.09
N HIS A 586 -31.39 5.46 -20.78
CA HIS A 586 -30.07 5.68 -20.19
C HIS A 586 -29.12 4.50 -20.41
N ILE A 587 -29.61 3.26 -20.31
CA ILE A 587 -28.80 2.07 -20.60
C ILE A 587 -28.40 2.05 -22.08
N GLU A 588 -29.32 2.36 -23.00
CA GLU A 588 -29.03 2.45 -24.43
C GLU A 588 -27.99 3.53 -24.76
N GLN A 589 -28.13 4.73 -24.18
CA GLN A 589 -27.15 5.82 -24.32
C GLN A 589 -25.77 5.42 -23.78
N LEU A 590 -25.72 4.74 -22.64
CA LEU A 590 -24.46 4.30 -22.03
C LEU A 590 -23.76 3.25 -22.89
N LEU A 591 -24.51 2.30 -23.47
CA LEU A 591 -23.98 1.32 -24.42
C LEU A 591 -23.53 1.98 -25.74
N GLN A 592 -24.22 3.03 -26.18
CA GLN A 592 -23.80 3.83 -27.34
C GLN A 592 -22.46 4.54 -27.08
N LEU A 593 -22.33 5.22 -25.94
CA LEU A 593 -21.07 5.89 -25.57
C LEU A 593 -19.92 4.90 -25.40
N LYS A 594 -20.18 3.73 -24.81
CA LYS A 594 -19.18 2.65 -24.73
C LYS A 594 -18.76 2.14 -26.10
N HIS A 595 -19.69 1.95 -27.02
CA HIS A 595 -19.40 1.55 -28.39
C HIS A 595 -18.54 2.60 -29.10
N GLU A 596 -18.93 3.88 -29.03
CA GLU A 596 -18.18 5.00 -29.62
C GLU A 596 -16.77 5.13 -29.03
N ALA A 597 -16.61 4.99 -27.72
CA ALA A 597 -15.31 5.03 -27.06
C ALA A 597 -14.40 3.87 -27.49
N LEU A 598 -14.93 2.65 -27.62
CA LEU A 598 -14.17 1.50 -28.11
C LEU A 598 -13.76 1.68 -29.58
N VAL A 599 -14.65 2.18 -30.44
CA VAL A 599 -14.33 2.49 -31.84
C VAL A 599 -13.26 3.59 -31.94
N ALA A 600 -13.36 4.65 -31.14
CA ALA A 600 -12.35 5.72 -31.10
C ALA A 600 -10.99 5.19 -30.63
N ALA A 601 -10.94 4.37 -29.58
CA ALA A 601 -9.70 3.76 -29.10
C ALA A 601 -9.06 2.82 -30.13
N ILE A 602 -9.86 2.06 -30.89
CA ILE A 602 -9.36 1.25 -32.00
C ILE A 602 -8.77 2.15 -33.10
N ALA A 603 -9.47 3.21 -33.47
CA ALA A 603 -9.00 4.17 -34.48
C ALA A 603 -7.70 4.88 -34.06
N GLU A 604 -7.56 5.21 -32.77
CA GLU A 604 -6.33 5.79 -32.22
C GLU A 604 -5.18 4.78 -32.28
N LYS A 605 -5.41 3.51 -31.89
CA LYS A 605 -4.40 2.45 -32.05
C LYS A 605 -4.00 2.23 -33.51
N ASP A 606 -4.95 2.32 -34.44
CA ASP A 606 -4.67 2.25 -35.88
C ASP A 606 -3.84 3.44 -36.37
N ALA A 607 -4.12 4.65 -35.90
CA ALA A 607 -3.31 5.83 -36.19
C ALA A 607 -1.88 5.70 -35.65
N HIS A 608 -1.70 5.18 -34.42
CA HIS A 608 -0.38 4.92 -33.85
C HIS A 608 0.41 3.87 -34.63
N ILE A 609 -0.24 2.78 -35.04
CA ILE A 609 0.39 1.76 -35.89
C ILE A 609 0.83 2.39 -37.22
N ALA A 610 -0.03 3.18 -37.88
CA ALA A 610 0.30 3.85 -39.13
C ALA A 610 1.48 4.83 -39.00
N LEU A 611 1.54 5.60 -37.91
CA LEU A 611 2.64 6.52 -37.63
C LEU A 611 3.97 5.78 -37.38
N LEU A 612 3.95 4.68 -36.63
CA LEU A 612 5.13 3.87 -36.38
C LEU A 612 5.60 3.13 -37.64
N GLU A 613 4.68 2.70 -38.51
CA GLU A 613 5.00 2.11 -39.81
C GLU A 613 5.61 3.13 -40.79
N GLN A 614 5.24 4.40 -40.67
CA GLN A 614 5.79 5.52 -41.45
C GLN A 614 7.12 6.05 -40.89
N SER A 615 7.45 5.76 -39.62
CA SER A 615 8.72 6.13 -39.00
C SER A 615 9.93 5.44 -39.67
N ARG A 616 11.13 6.02 -39.54
CA ARG A 616 12.36 5.45 -40.15
C ARG A 616 12.83 4.17 -39.47
N GLU A 617 12.59 4.05 -38.16
CA GLU A 617 13.11 2.94 -37.33
C GLU A 617 12.18 1.71 -37.33
N ARG A 618 10.88 1.90 -37.61
CA ARG A 618 9.87 0.82 -37.73
C ARG A 618 10.01 -0.26 -36.64
N PRO A 619 9.86 0.12 -35.36
CA PRO A 619 10.05 -0.81 -34.25
C PRO A 619 9.01 -1.94 -34.31
N ARG A 620 9.44 -3.12 -34.79
CA ARG A 620 8.55 -4.26 -35.08
C ARG A 620 7.83 -4.78 -33.85
N GLU A 621 8.53 -4.88 -32.73
CA GLU A 621 7.97 -5.37 -31.47
C GLU A 621 6.89 -4.42 -30.93
N GLU A 622 7.11 -3.10 -31.01
CA GLU A 622 6.10 -2.11 -30.61
C GLU A 622 4.87 -2.13 -31.53
N ILE A 623 5.06 -2.29 -32.84
CA ILE A 623 3.96 -2.45 -33.80
C ILE A 623 3.17 -3.73 -33.52
N GLU A 624 3.84 -4.85 -33.22
CA GLU A 624 3.19 -6.12 -32.89
C GLU A 624 2.41 -6.04 -31.57
N THR A 625 2.97 -5.40 -30.54
CA THR A 625 2.24 -5.18 -29.27
C THR A 625 1.01 -4.29 -29.46
N LEU A 626 1.09 -3.24 -30.28
CA LEU A 626 -0.06 -2.39 -30.60
C LEU A 626 -1.12 -3.13 -31.41
N ARG A 627 -0.74 -4.00 -32.36
CA ARG A 627 -1.65 -4.88 -33.09
C ARG A 627 -2.38 -5.84 -32.15
N HIS A 628 -1.67 -6.44 -31.20
CA HIS A 628 -2.26 -7.31 -30.19
C HIS A 628 -3.22 -6.54 -29.25
N HIS A 629 -2.87 -5.31 -28.85
CA HIS A 629 -3.77 -4.44 -28.08
C HIS A 629 -5.03 -4.06 -28.87
N LYS A 630 -4.90 -3.76 -30.16
CA LYS A 630 -6.03 -3.50 -31.06
C LYS A 630 -6.96 -4.73 -31.14
N GLU A 631 -6.40 -5.92 -31.30
CA GLU A 631 -7.17 -7.17 -31.37
C GLU A 631 -8.01 -7.39 -30.11
N LYS A 632 -7.43 -7.18 -28.93
CA LYS A 632 -8.17 -7.20 -27.65
C LYS A 632 -9.28 -6.15 -27.57
N LEU A 633 -9.09 -4.95 -28.14
CA LEU A 633 -10.13 -3.92 -28.20
C LEU A 633 -11.27 -4.31 -29.16
N MET A 634 -10.96 -4.95 -30.30
CA MET A 634 -11.96 -5.46 -31.24
C MET A 634 -12.79 -6.59 -30.62
N GLU A 635 -12.17 -7.49 -29.85
CA GLU A 635 -12.89 -8.53 -29.11
C GLU A 635 -13.86 -7.92 -28.08
N LYS A 636 -13.41 -6.93 -27.31
CA LYS A 636 -14.28 -6.18 -26.38
C LYS A 636 -15.42 -5.45 -27.07
N LEU A 637 -15.17 -4.87 -28.26
CA LEU A 637 -16.21 -4.24 -29.07
C LEU A 637 -17.26 -5.25 -29.54
N LYS A 638 -16.82 -6.45 -29.94
CA LYS A 638 -17.72 -7.53 -30.34
C LYS A 638 -18.62 -7.99 -29.18
N GLU A 639 -18.03 -8.21 -28.00
CA GLU A 639 -18.80 -8.53 -26.80
C GLU A 639 -19.83 -7.44 -26.45
N GLU A 640 -19.46 -6.17 -26.57
CA GLU A 640 -20.37 -5.06 -26.25
C GLU A 640 -21.52 -4.96 -27.26
N ASN A 641 -21.26 -5.25 -28.53
CA ASN A 641 -22.29 -5.33 -29.57
C ASN A 641 -23.26 -6.50 -29.32
N GLU A 642 -22.75 -7.64 -28.86
CA GLU A 642 -23.59 -8.78 -28.45
C GLU A 642 -24.45 -8.43 -27.23
N ARG A 643 -23.89 -7.74 -26.22
CA ARG A 643 -24.65 -7.25 -25.05
C ARG A 643 -25.76 -6.27 -25.45
N ARG A 644 -25.48 -5.37 -26.40
CA ARG A 644 -26.49 -4.44 -26.94
C ARG A 644 -27.60 -5.17 -27.68
N ALA A 645 -27.27 -6.16 -28.50
CA ALA A 645 -28.25 -6.98 -29.21
C ALA A 645 -29.13 -7.80 -28.25
N GLN A 646 -28.55 -8.33 -27.16
CA GLN A 646 -29.30 -9.05 -26.12
C GLN A 646 -30.29 -8.15 -25.37
N LEU A 647 -29.94 -6.89 -25.11
CA LEU A 647 -30.87 -5.94 -24.48
C LEU A 647 -32.03 -5.57 -25.41
N LEU A 648 -31.76 -5.36 -26.70
CA LEU A 648 -32.80 -5.13 -27.70
C LEU A 648 -33.73 -6.34 -27.88
N SER A 649 -33.21 -7.58 -27.80
CA SER A 649 -34.04 -8.79 -27.91
C SER A 649 -34.88 -9.03 -26.66
N SER A 650 -34.34 -8.76 -25.46
CA SER A 650 -35.09 -8.84 -24.20
C SER A 650 -36.27 -7.85 -24.13
N ALA A 651 -36.16 -6.71 -24.83
CA ALA A 651 -37.23 -5.72 -24.93
C ALA A 651 -38.46 -6.27 -25.69
N ASN A 652 -38.23 -6.99 -26.79
CA ASN A 652 -39.30 -7.53 -27.63
C ASN A 652 -40.07 -8.69 -26.96
N LEU A 653 -39.41 -9.49 -26.12
CA LEU A 653 -40.03 -10.58 -25.37
C LEU A 653 -40.97 -10.07 -24.26
N SER A 654 -40.59 -8.99 -23.55
CA SER A 654 -41.41 -8.43 -22.46
C SER A 654 -42.72 -7.78 -22.93
N VAL A 655 -42.76 -7.29 -24.18
CA VAL A 655 -43.97 -6.74 -24.80
C VAL A 655 -44.89 -7.86 -25.32
N GLY A 656 -44.31 -8.93 -25.86
CA GLY A 656 -45.06 -10.11 -26.32
C GLY A 656 -45.77 -10.88 -25.20
N GLU A 657 -45.11 -11.08 -24.05
CA GLU A 657 -45.68 -11.82 -22.91
C GLU A 657 -46.77 -11.04 -22.14
N ARG A 658 -46.74 -9.70 -22.15
CA ARG A 658 -47.85 -8.89 -21.59
C ARG A 658 -49.06 -8.81 -22.51
N SER A 659 -48.83 -8.85 -23.82
CA SER A 659 -49.90 -8.83 -24.83
C SER A 659 -50.72 -10.13 -24.81
N THR A 660 -50.09 -11.26 -24.52
CA THR A 660 -50.79 -12.55 -24.35
C THR A 660 -51.55 -12.61 -23.03
N LEU A 661 -51.01 -12.08 -21.92
CA LEU A 661 -51.71 -12.03 -20.63
C LEU A 661 -52.92 -11.09 -20.62
N GLN A 662 -52.92 -10.00 -21.38
CA GLN A 662 -54.09 -9.12 -21.49
C GLN A 662 -55.23 -9.69 -22.35
N ASN A 663 -54.95 -10.63 -23.26
CA ASN A 663 -55.99 -11.28 -24.07
C ASN A 663 -56.70 -12.44 -23.34
N TYR A 664 -56.06 -13.07 -22.34
CA TYR A 664 -56.71 -14.14 -21.55
C TYR A 664 -57.72 -13.61 -20.52
N ASP A 665 -57.62 -12.35 -20.09
CA ASP A 665 -58.58 -11.75 -19.15
C ASP A 665 -59.84 -11.16 -19.83
N ALA A 666 -59.85 -11.05 -21.17
CA ALA A 666 -60.99 -10.52 -21.93
C ALA A 666 -61.96 -11.60 -22.45
N GLU A 667 -61.51 -12.83 -22.66
CA GLU A 667 -62.36 -13.93 -23.17
C GLU A 667 -63.09 -14.74 -22.07
N GLY A 668 -62.75 -14.54 -20.79
CA GLY A 668 -63.33 -15.29 -19.67
C GLY A 668 -64.62 -14.72 -19.05
N ILE A 669 -65.16 -13.61 -19.56
CA ILE A 669 -66.29 -12.89 -18.94
C ILE A 669 -67.63 -13.07 -19.71
N TRP A 670 -67.65 -13.80 -20.83
CA TRP A 670 -68.88 -14.11 -21.57
C TRP A 670 -69.03 -15.60 -21.90
N ALA A 671 -69.28 -16.43 -20.88
CA ALA A 671 -69.82 -17.79 -21.03
C ALA A 671 -70.66 -18.19 -19.81
#